data_AF-A0A2Z3GTS1-F1
#
_entry.id   AF-A0A2Z3GTS1-F1
#
_cell.length_a   1.000
_cell.length_b   1.000
_cell.length_c   1.000
_cell.angle_alpha   90.00
_cell.angle_beta   90.00
_cell.angle_gamma   90.00
#
_symmetry.space_group_name_H-M   'P 1'
#
loop_
_entity.id
_entity.type
_entity.pdbx_description
1 polymer ?
#
loop_
_entity_poly.entity_id
_entity_poly.type
_entity_poly.pdbx_seq_one_letter_code
_entity_poly.pdbx_strand_id
1 'polypeptide(L)'
;MLLFGHRGAGKSALIGALMRAGEVQGETLRGEVVPTSPELPLIRDAAYSGTLESSSAELTSFTVRLRPWRVGTRAVSDPLTVILDDCDGKAAEDLIRHSEPITQRHPDSELARAVVETDAIVLLVDAASTRAQLAEAFKAFDAFLTTVERAKTDARTVGGFPVFLVLTQCDRLAQKGDTRREWEARVADRVDYAWAEFDEFLKEADHGDAPAAPFLSFGSIDLTVAAVALRPPPLLEAPTPADEPYLVAELFRDCFAAAKAHHERHRRSEARLWWTVRAALTALCFLVLAFGSIALFPPQGSAPDLAARVDDYELHEPPAAVRLSDPERDRNRQTLRRFANDAAFRSLSNDRRGFVESRLKEIDDYLAYRARLAGATAPVSARSLPDLVQIRETLKTALALPGEYSWGETAAAQLRDKWLADCAALEAAQQACVDRYRDRDRAGTELTLKRTFDAGWIRDLDALLTRDTQSPFPPEEPIPGSPELKQPRGEAITYQVPLEFDEVYRARRYWEQTRDLLVHLRDLLDALGLVRAPDRPPAVLSLPESGGADPAERLATLARTYPRQSADYAEWEAWRFPDPVRGEITGLLQTSFVNGVRHTQKLMRVEDTLAGWNALGATLAEPRFRDWGRFLHLLAKLQNPNVPDPVTELAVLLRDLDKKTFELDPRGFELAVPLDLTFERVEPVGPFTITVTHRGQGATAKFTVGKGTVRGTTTVYPLVPDGPTKLSYRAGDSLRAELPVRAGARELNLLWDTGPTSVFQFDRLTHEPRLTKPGGGTEPASGVKLVPTAGTVPTLPVLFPKRAP
;
A
#
# COMPACT_ATOMS: atom_id res chain seq x y z
N MET A 1 1.83 -9.25 5.79
CA MET A 1 2.41 -10.50 5.24
C MET A 1 3.68 -10.10 4.55
N LEU A 2 4.81 -10.73 4.91
CA LEU A 2 6.13 -10.34 4.43
C LEU A 2 6.62 -11.31 3.35
N LEU A 3 7.01 -10.79 2.19
CA LEU A 3 7.73 -11.53 1.16
C LEU A 3 9.22 -11.34 1.39
N PHE A 4 9.93 -12.41 1.74
CA PHE A 4 11.31 -12.36 2.22
C PHE A 4 12.18 -13.37 1.45
N GLY A 5 13.44 -13.03 1.18
CA GLY A 5 14.36 -13.96 0.50
C GLY A 5 15.49 -13.25 -0.22
N HIS A 6 16.44 -14.05 -0.72
CA HIS A 6 17.66 -13.55 -1.39
C HIS A 6 17.39 -12.68 -2.62
N ARG A 7 18.44 -11.99 -3.07
CA ARG A 7 18.38 -11.21 -4.32
C ARG A 7 18.02 -12.12 -5.50
N GLY A 8 17.10 -11.65 -6.33
CA GLY A 8 16.67 -12.38 -7.52
C GLY A 8 15.65 -13.50 -7.26
N ALA A 9 15.22 -13.75 -6.02
CA ALA A 9 14.21 -14.77 -5.71
C ALA A 9 12.78 -14.47 -6.25
N GLY A 10 12.59 -13.36 -6.97
CA GLY A 10 11.33 -13.05 -7.65
C GLY A 10 10.22 -12.50 -6.75
N LYS A 11 10.54 -11.79 -5.66
CA LYS A 11 9.55 -11.24 -4.71
C LYS A 11 8.52 -10.30 -5.35
N SER A 12 8.96 -9.20 -5.97
CA SER A 12 8.01 -8.29 -6.64
C SER A 12 7.38 -8.89 -7.90
N ALA A 13 8.07 -9.83 -8.56
CA ALA A 13 7.48 -10.60 -9.67
C ALA A 13 6.30 -11.47 -9.18
N LEU A 14 6.39 -12.04 -7.97
CA LEU A 14 5.30 -12.81 -7.35
C LEU A 14 4.10 -11.92 -7.01
N ILE A 15 4.32 -10.66 -6.61
CA ILE A 15 3.25 -9.66 -6.43
C ILE A 15 2.57 -9.35 -7.78
N GLY A 16 3.36 -9.12 -8.83
CA GLY A 16 2.83 -8.96 -10.19
C GLY A 16 2.02 -10.18 -10.63
N ALA A 17 2.48 -11.39 -10.30
CA ALA A 17 1.76 -12.64 -10.56
C ALA A 17 0.45 -12.74 -9.78
N LEU A 18 0.38 -12.27 -8.53
CA LEU A 18 -0.86 -12.20 -7.76
C LEU A 18 -1.88 -11.28 -8.41
N MET A 19 -1.45 -10.10 -8.87
CA MET A 19 -2.35 -9.17 -9.58
C MET A 19 -2.95 -9.84 -10.81
N ARG A 20 -2.13 -10.57 -11.57
CA ARG A 20 -2.59 -11.33 -12.72
C ARG A 20 -3.52 -12.48 -12.32
N ALA A 21 -3.18 -13.24 -11.28
CA ALA A 21 -4.04 -14.31 -10.74
C ALA A 21 -5.42 -13.77 -10.32
N GLY A 22 -5.48 -12.57 -9.75
CA GLY A 22 -6.74 -11.90 -9.41
C GLY A 22 -7.64 -11.62 -10.62
N GLU A 23 -7.07 -11.46 -11.81
CA GLU A 23 -7.81 -11.22 -13.05
C GLU A 23 -8.27 -12.52 -13.72
N VAL A 24 -7.37 -13.52 -13.79
CA VAL A 24 -7.58 -14.73 -14.59
C VAL A 24 -8.00 -15.95 -13.77
N GLN A 25 -7.72 -15.97 -12.47
CA GLN A 25 -7.89 -17.12 -11.56
C GLN A 25 -8.68 -16.74 -10.28
N GLY A 26 -9.59 -15.77 -10.38
CA GLY A 26 -10.33 -15.26 -9.21
C GLY A 26 -11.17 -16.33 -8.47
N GLU A 27 -11.63 -17.37 -9.15
CA GLU A 27 -12.31 -18.53 -8.52
C GLU A 27 -11.35 -19.31 -7.60
N THR A 28 -10.17 -19.65 -8.11
CA THR A 28 -9.11 -20.36 -7.37
C THR A 28 -8.60 -19.54 -6.19
N LEU A 29 -8.36 -18.24 -6.40
CA LEU A 29 -7.96 -17.29 -5.36
C LEU A 29 -9.09 -17.03 -4.34
N ARG A 30 -10.34 -17.38 -4.68
CA ARG A 30 -11.57 -17.05 -3.95
C ARG A 30 -11.76 -15.55 -3.75
N GLY A 31 -11.22 -14.74 -4.64
CA GLY A 31 -11.34 -13.29 -4.61
C GLY A 31 -10.81 -12.62 -5.87
N GLU A 32 -11.35 -11.44 -6.16
CA GLU A 32 -10.83 -10.50 -7.14
C GLU A 32 -9.89 -9.54 -6.43
N VAL A 33 -8.66 -9.40 -6.95
CA VAL A 33 -7.67 -8.49 -6.41
C VAL A 33 -7.97 -7.08 -6.87
N VAL A 34 -8.35 -6.20 -5.95
CA VAL A 34 -8.56 -4.77 -6.22
C VAL A 34 -7.27 -4.03 -5.82
N PRO A 35 -6.51 -3.48 -6.79
CA PRO A 35 -5.33 -2.69 -6.48
C PRO A 35 -5.76 -1.43 -5.73
N THR A 36 -5.18 -1.19 -4.55
CA THR A 36 -5.37 0.08 -3.84
C THR A 36 -4.17 1.01 -3.96
N SER A 37 -3.00 0.47 -4.30
CA SER A 37 -1.84 1.25 -4.73
C SER A 37 -1.80 1.35 -6.27
N PRO A 38 -1.45 2.53 -6.82
CA PRO A 38 -1.26 2.72 -8.26
C PRO A 38 -0.01 2.01 -8.81
N GLU A 39 0.93 1.58 -7.96
CA GLU A 39 2.13 0.86 -8.39
C GLU A 39 1.82 -0.60 -8.78
N LEU A 40 0.79 -1.22 -8.18
CA LEU A 40 0.49 -2.65 -8.38
C LEU A 40 0.24 -3.05 -9.85
N PRO A 41 -0.54 -2.30 -10.65
CA PRO A 41 -0.65 -2.57 -12.09
C PRO A 41 0.68 -2.42 -12.84
N LEU A 42 1.52 -1.46 -12.46
CA LEU A 42 2.84 -1.25 -13.08
C LEU A 42 3.79 -2.40 -12.77
N ILE A 43 3.77 -2.91 -11.53
CA ILE A 43 4.54 -4.09 -11.10
C ILE A 43 4.10 -5.33 -11.88
N ARG A 44 2.78 -5.53 -12.07
CA ARG A 44 2.25 -6.61 -12.92
C ARG A 44 2.81 -6.51 -14.33
N ASP A 45 2.69 -5.35 -14.97
CA ASP A 45 3.11 -5.17 -16.36
C ASP A 45 4.63 -5.35 -16.51
N ALA A 46 5.41 -4.79 -15.57
CA ALA A 46 6.87 -4.93 -15.53
C ALA A 46 7.34 -6.37 -15.27
N ALA A 47 6.63 -7.13 -14.43
CA ALA A 47 6.93 -8.54 -14.20
C ALA A 47 6.76 -9.36 -15.48
N TYR A 48 5.66 -9.15 -16.21
CA TYR A 48 5.32 -9.91 -17.41
C TYR A 48 6.09 -9.45 -18.67
N SER A 49 6.57 -8.20 -18.71
CA SER A 49 7.48 -7.71 -19.74
C SER A 49 8.95 -8.10 -19.49
N GLY A 50 9.30 -8.54 -18.28
CA GLY A 50 10.68 -8.80 -17.86
C GLY A 50 11.49 -7.51 -17.61
N THR A 51 10.81 -6.37 -17.39
CA THR A 51 11.45 -5.07 -17.13
C THR A 51 11.34 -4.66 -15.66
N LEU A 52 11.13 -5.62 -14.75
CA LEU A 52 10.98 -5.35 -13.32
C LEU A 52 12.32 -4.85 -12.75
N GLU A 53 12.35 -3.60 -12.32
CA GLU A 53 13.50 -3.00 -11.64
C GLU A 53 13.51 -3.37 -10.15
N SER A 54 14.70 -3.49 -9.56
CA SER A 54 14.83 -3.70 -8.12
C SER A 54 14.46 -2.40 -7.39
N SER A 55 13.54 -2.48 -6.42
CA SER A 55 13.28 -1.38 -5.49
C SER A 55 14.56 -1.01 -4.74
N SER A 56 14.78 0.28 -4.51
CA SER A 56 15.90 0.78 -3.71
C SER A 56 15.57 0.90 -2.22
N ALA A 57 14.29 0.79 -1.85
CA ALA A 57 13.84 0.83 -0.46
C ALA A 57 14.06 -0.52 0.24
N GLU A 58 14.41 -0.50 1.52
CA GLU A 58 14.60 -1.69 2.35
C GLU A 58 13.32 -2.56 2.39
N LEU A 59 12.18 -1.90 2.48
CA LEU A 59 10.84 -2.49 2.55
C LEU A 59 9.86 -1.62 1.75
N THR A 60 9.01 -2.24 0.94
CA THR A 60 7.92 -1.55 0.23
C THR A 60 6.59 -2.23 0.57
N SER A 61 5.65 -1.48 1.14
CA SER A 61 4.36 -2.03 1.58
C SER A 61 3.24 -1.73 0.59
N PHE A 62 2.53 -2.77 0.15
CA PHE A 62 1.39 -2.67 -0.74
C PHE A 62 0.11 -3.08 -0.03
N THR A 63 -0.91 -2.23 -0.07
CA THR A 63 -2.24 -2.62 0.39
C THR A 63 -3.02 -3.28 -0.74
N VAL A 64 -3.50 -4.49 -0.48
CA VAL A 64 -4.29 -5.28 -1.42
C VAL A 64 -5.64 -5.58 -0.81
N ARG A 65 -6.71 -5.31 -1.57
CA ARG A 65 -8.07 -5.66 -1.16
C ARG A 65 -8.58 -6.82 -2.01
N LEU A 66 -8.86 -7.95 -1.40
CA LEU A 66 -9.60 -9.04 -2.03
C LEU A 66 -11.10 -8.76 -1.88
N ARG A 67 -11.75 -8.49 -3.01
CA ARG A 67 -13.20 -8.54 -3.09
C ARG A 67 -13.60 -10.02 -3.21
N PRO A 68 -14.64 -10.49 -2.50
CA PRO A 68 -15.08 -11.87 -2.61
C PRO A 68 -15.42 -12.25 -4.04
N TRP A 69 -14.93 -13.42 -4.48
CA TRP A 69 -15.38 -14.00 -5.73
C TRP A 69 -16.86 -14.37 -5.61
N ARG A 70 -17.62 -14.15 -6.68
CA ARG A 70 -19.06 -14.40 -6.70
C ARG A 70 -19.38 -15.50 -7.69
N VAL A 71 -20.05 -16.54 -7.21
CA VAL A 71 -20.69 -17.54 -8.07
C VAL A 71 -22.18 -17.21 -8.07
N GLY A 72 -22.63 -16.51 -9.13
CA GLY A 72 -23.95 -15.88 -9.18
C GLY A 72 -24.05 -14.70 -8.19
N THR A 73 -25.03 -14.72 -7.30
CA THR A 73 -25.23 -13.67 -6.28
C THR A 73 -24.51 -13.95 -4.95
N ARG A 74 -23.98 -15.16 -4.76
CA ARG A 74 -23.37 -15.61 -3.50
C ARG A 74 -21.86 -15.34 -3.50
N ALA A 75 -21.39 -14.65 -2.47
CA ALA A 75 -19.96 -14.50 -2.20
C ALA A 75 -19.38 -15.81 -1.64
N VAL A 76 -18.19 -16.21 -2.13
CA VAL A 76 -17.48 -17.43 -1.71
C VAL A 76 -16.64 -17.20 -0.43
N SER A 77 -16.33 -15.95 -0.12
CA SER A 77 -15.47 -15.53 1.00
C SER A 77 -15.90 -14.17 1.57
N ASP A 78 -15.37 -13.80 2.73
CA ASP A 78 -15.48 -12.44 3.24
C ASP A 78 -14.47 -11.52 2.56
N PRO A 79 -14.78 -10.22 2.37
CA PRO A 79 -13.79 -9.26 1.89
C PRO A 79 -12.57 -9.24 2.82
N LEU A 80 -11.38 -9.22 2.24
CA LEU A 80 -10.12 -9.22 2.98
C LEU A 80 -9.25 -8.04 2.54
N THR A 81 -8.63 -7.36 3.50
CA THR A 81 -7.57 -6.38 3.23
C THR A 81 -6.27 -6.95 3.78
N VAL A 82 -5.25 -7.00 2.93
CA VAL A 82 -3.92 -7.54 3.27
C VAL A 82 -2.88 -6.48 2.98
N ILE A 83 -1.90 -6.34 3.87
CA ILE A 83 -0.68 -5.59 3.61
C ILE A 83 0.39 -6.60 3.17
N LEU A 84 0.93 -6.39 1.97
CA LEU A 84 2.03 -7.15 1.40
C LEU A 84 3.29 -6.33 1.52
N ASP A 85 4.23 -6.79 2.33
CA ASP A 85 5.52 -6.13 2.49
C ASP A 85 6.53 -6.83 1.60
N ASP A 86 6.99 -6.13 0.55
CA ASP A 86 8.06 -6.58 -0.35
C ASP A 86 9.40 -6.08 0.17
N CYS A 87 10.23 -7.00 0.63
CA CYS A 87 11.55 -6.70 1.15
C CYS A 87 12.57 -6.60 0.00
N ASP A 88 13.56 -5.71 0.08
CA ASP A 88 14.68 -5.75 -0.86
C ASP A 88 15.57 -6.98 -0.61
N GLY A 89 16.07 -7.60 -1.69
CA GLY A 89 16.89 -8.82 -1.57
C GLY A 89 18.21 -8.62 -0.83
N LYS A 90 18.83 -7.43 -0.95
CA LYS A 90 20.05 -7.13 -0.20
C LYS A 90 19.72 -6.88 1.27
N ALA A 91 18.65 -6.14 1.56
CA ALA A 91 18.17 -5.95 2.92
C ALA A 91 17.84 -7.28 3.64
N ALA A 92 17.17 -8.22 2.95
CA ALA A 92 16.93 -9.56 3.47
C ALA A 92 18.24 -10.30 3.78
N GLU A 93 19.20 -10.30 2.85
CA GLU A 93 20.50 -10.92 3.07
C GLU A 93 21.28 -10.33 4.24
N ASP A 94 21.23 -9.01 4.39
CA ASP A 94 21.87 -8.30 5.50
C ASP A 94 21.20 -8.68 6.84
N LEU A 95 19.87 -8.78 6.89
CA LEU A 95 19.12 -9.19 8.09
C LEU A 95 19.30 -10.68 8.43
N ILE A 96 19.44 -11.56 7.42
CA ILE A 96 19.76 -12.98 7.66
C ILE A 96 21.13 -13.13 8.30
N ARG A 97 22.13 -12.34 7.83
CA ARG A 97 23.48 -12.35 8.40
C ARG A 97 23.56 -11.71 9.79
N HIS A 98 22.69 -10.73 10.04
CA HIS A 98 22.67 -9.92 11.26
C HIS A 98 21.26 -9.88 11.84
N SER A 99 20.83 -11.00 12.42
CA SER A 99 19.46 -11.20 12.90
C SER A 99 19.18 -10.54 14.26
N GLU A 100 20.19 -9.95 14.91
CA GLU A 100 20.07 -9.31 16.22
C GLU A 100 18.94 -8.27 16.31
N PRO A 101 18.69 -7.42 15.30
CA PRO A 101 17.60 -6.44 15.32
C PRO A 101 16.21 -7.04 15.54
N ILE A 102 15.97 -8.30 15.15
CA ILE A 102 14.67 -8.98 15.31
C ILE A 102 14.37 -9.25 16.80
N THR A 103 15.41 -9.52 17.60
CA THR A 103 15.27 -9.84 19.03
C THR A 103 15.12 -8.60 19.92
N GLN A 104 15.31 -7.41 19.35
CA GLN A 104 15.16 -6.17 20.10
C GLN A 104 13.68 -5.92 20.41
N ARG A 105 13.40 -5.43 21.62
CA ARG A 105 12.04 -5.09 22.04
C ARG A 105 11.37 -4.03 21.13
N HIS A 106 12.19 -3.17 20.54
CA HIS A 106 11.80 -2.16 19.56
C HIS A 106 12.82 -2.16 18.42
N PRO A 107 12.59 -2.93 17.34
CA PRO A 107 13.52 -2.99 16.22
C PRO A 107 13.66 -1.63 15.53
N ASP A 108 14.89 -1.17 15.36
CA ASP A 108 15.21 0.10 14.69
C ASP A 108 15.08 0.02 13.15
N SER A 109 15.27 -1.16 12.56
CA SER A 109 15.08 -1.43 11.12
C SER A 109 13.61 -1.65 10.79
N GLU A 110 13.15 -1.09 9.67
CA GLU A 110 11.78 -1.28 9.18
C GLU A 110 11.53 -2.75 8.82
N LEU A 111 12.50 -3.43 8.20
CA LEU A 111 12.40 -4.84 7.86
C LEU A 111 12.34 -5.73 9.11
N ALA A 112 13.21 -5.48 10.09
CA ALA A 112 13.21 -6.23 11.34
C ALA A 112 11.89 -6.09 12.09
N ARG A 113 11.32 -4.88 12.11
CA ARG A 113 9.98 -4.64 12.66
C ARG A 113 8.90 -5.41 11.90
N ALA A 114 8.94 -5.39 10.57
CA ALA A 114 8.00 -6.13 9.74
C ALA A 114 8.06 -7.65 9.98
N VAL A 115 9.25 -8.22 10.20
CA VAL A 115 9.43 -9.63 10.58
C VAL A 115 8.73 -9.95 11.91
N VAL A 116 8.85 -9.08 12.91
CA VAL A 116 8.23 -9.26 14.24
C VAL A 116 6.72 -9.07 14.18
N GLU A 117 6.23 -8.10 13.40
CA GLU A 117 4.82 -7.70 13.39
C GLU A 117 3.95 -8.46 12.39
N THR A 118 4.54 -9.05 11.34
CA THR A 118 3.76 -9.75 10.30
C THR A 118 3.02 -10.96 10.86
N ASP A 119 1.85 -11.24 10.29
CA ASP A 119 1.02 -12.41 10.57
C ASP A 119 1.46 -13.67 9.82
N ALA A 120 2.29 -13.53 8.77
CA ALA A 120 2.87 -14.62 8.00
C ALA A 120 4.14 -14.17 7.25
N ILE A 121 5.07 -15.10 7.05
CA ILE A 121 6.28 -14.90 6.21
C ILE A 121 6.22 -15.84 5.02
N VAL A 122 6.49 -15.31 3.83
CA VAL A 122 6.71 -16.08 2.61
C VAL A 122 8.20 -16.01 2.30
N LEU A 123 8.92 -17.12 2.47
CA LEU A 123 10.35 -17.28 2.16
C LEU A 123 10.52 -17.72 0.72
N LEU A 124 11.12 -16.89 -0.14
CA LEU A 124 11.27 -17.19 -1.56
C LEU A 124 12.69 -17.68 -1.88
N VAL A 125 12.77 -18.75 -2.68
CA VAL A 125 14.03 -19.26 -3.27
C VAL A 125 13.86 -19.53 -4.76
N ASP A 126 14.91 -19.28 -5.55
CA ASP A 126 14.92 -19.60 -6.99
C ASP A 126 15.04 -21.12 -7.16
N ALA A 127 13.97 -21.76 -7.65
CA ALA A 127 13.89 -23.19 -7.90
C ALA A 127 14.93 -23.68 -8.92
N ALA A 128 15.37 -22.80 -9.84
CA ALA A 128 16.38 -23.11 -10.84
C ALA A 128 17.81 -23.13 -10.28
N SER A 129 18.00 -22.71 -9.03
CA SER A 129 19.28 -22.81 -8.34
C SER A 129 19.75 -24.27 -8.27
N THR A 130 21.07 -24.47 -8.18
CA THR A 130 21.62 -25.80 -7.93
C THR A 130 21.22 -26.29 -6.54
N ARG A 131 21.22 -27.62 -6.32
CA ARG A 131 20.93 -28.20 -4.99
C ARG A 131 21.85 -27.64 -3.89
N ALA A 132 23.14 -27.45 -4.19
CA ALA A 132 24.09 -26.84 -3.26
C ALA A 132 23.71 -25.39 -2.88
N GLN A 133 23.25 -24.58 -3.84
CA GLN A 133 22.80 -23.21 -3.56
C GLN A 133 21.50 -23.20 -2.74
N LEU A 134 20.58 -24.14 -2.99
CA LEU A 134 19.38 -24.29 -2.17
C LEU A 134 19.71 -24.70 -0.74
N ALA A 135 20.61 -25.67 -0.55
CA ALA A 135 21.07 -26.08 0.77
C ALA A 135 21.70 -24.91 1.55
N GLU A 136 22.53 -24.08 0.90
CA GLU A 136 23.09 -22.87 1.52
C GLU A 136 22.00 -21.84 1.87
N ALA A 137 21.01 -21.63 1.00
CA ALA A 137 19.89 -20.74 1.29
C ALA A 137 19.04 -21.26 2.47
N PHE A 138 18.80 -22.57 2.56
CA PHE A 138 18.06 -23.18 3.66
C PHE A 138 18.81 -23.05 4.98
N LYS A 139 20.12 -23.27 4.98
CA LYS A 139 20.97 -23.03 6.15
C LYS A 139 20.93 -21.57 6.62
N ALA A 140 20.89 -20.62 5.68
CA ALA A 140 20.77 -19.21 6.01
C ALA A 140 19.39 -18.89 6.61
N PHE A 141 18.32 -19.47 6.06
CA PHE A 141 16.98 -19.33 6.60
C PHE A 141 16.77 -20.01 7.95
N ASP A 142 17.45 -21.12 8.23
CA ASP A 142 17.40 -21.80 9.52
C ASP A 142 17.86 -20.88 10.67
N ALA A 143 19.03 -20.26 10.53
CA ALA A 143 19.55 -19.30 11.51
C ALA A 143 18.59 -18.11 11.71
N PHE A 144 18.00 -17.62 10.62
CA PHE A 144 16.99 -16.57 10.64
C PHE A 144 15.71 -17.01 11.36
N LEU A 145 15.14 -18.17 11.01
CA LEU A 145 13.91 -18.69 11.58
C LEU A 145 14.04 -19.05 13.06
N THR A 146 15.18 -19.58 13.47
CA THR A 146 15.52 -19.76 14.90
C THR A 146 15.42 -18.44 15.66
N THR A 147 15.88 -17.34 15.05
CA THR A 147 15.77 -16.00 15.64
C THR A 147 14.33 -15.49 15.66
N VAL A 148 13.56 -15.74 14.59
CA VAL A 148 12.14 -15.37 14.50
C VAL A 148 11.30 -16.13 15.53
N GLU A 149 11.47 -17.45 15.65
CA GLU A 149 10.80 -18.28 16.65
C GLU A 149 11.06 -17.77 18.06
N ARG A 150 12.32 -17.43 18.38
CA ARG A 150 12.67 -16.83 19.66
C ARG A 150 11.95 -15.50 19.89
N ALA A 151 11.93 -14.61 18.90
CA ALA A 151 11.23 -13.33 18.99
C ALA A 151 9.70 -13.50 19.16
N LYS A 152 9.09 -14.44 18.44
CA LYS A 152 7.66 -14.78 18.57
C LYS A 152 7.33 -15.43 19.91
N THR A 153 8.25 -16.24 20.45
CA THR A 153 8.16 -16.82 21.80
C THR A 153 8.18 -15.73 22.86
N ASP A 154 9.11 -14.77 22.75
CA ASP A 154 9.23 -13.65 23.67
C ASP A 154 7.99 -12.72 23.60
N ALA A 155 7.40 -12.56 22.41
CA ALA A 155 6.13 -11.89 22.20
C ALA A 155 4.91 -12.67 22.71
N ARG A 156 5.09 -13.91 23.19
CA ARG A 156 4.03 -14.83 23.68
C ARG A 156 2.95 -15.11 22.63
N THR A 157 3.33 -15.13 21.37
CA THR A 157 2.42 -15.44 20.26
C THR A 157 1.96 -16.90 20.35
N VAL A 158 0.64 -17.13 20.24
CA VAL A 158 0.04 -18.46 20.41
C VAL A 158 -0.30 -19.09 19.06
N GLY A 159 0.17 -20.33 18.88
CA GLY A 159 -0.20 -21.21 17.77
C GLY A 159 0.65 -20.92 16.53
N GLY A 160 1.26 -21.99 16.00
CA GLY A 160 2.13 -22.02 14.82
C GLY A 160 2.13 -20.76 13.96
N PHE A 161 3.25 -20.05 13.96
CA PHE A 161 3.49 -18.89 13.14
C PHE A 161 3.65 -19.33 11.68
N PRO A 162 2.76 -18.91 10.77
CA PRO A 162 2.73 -19.47 9.42
C PRO A 162 3.90 -18.96 8.59
N VAL A 163 4.72 -19.90 8.11
CA VAL A 163 5.85 -19.66 7.21
C VAL A 163 5.67 -20.50 5.95
N PHE A 164 5.77 -19.85 4.79
CA PHE A 164 5.65 -20.50 3.50
C PHE A 164 7.00 -20.48 2.79
N LEU A 165 7.64 -21.64 2.60
CA LEU A 165 8.81 -21.77 1.75
C LEU A 165 8.36 -21.94 0.29
N VAL A 166 8.60 -20.94 -0.53
CA VAL A 166 8.10 -20.86 -1.90
C VAL A 166 9.25 -20.97 -2.90
N LEU A 167 9.23 -22.05 -3.67
CA LEU A 167 10.09 -22.25 -4.83
C LEU A 167 9.56 -21.41 -6.01
N THR A 168 10.23 -20.31 -6.33
CA THR A 168 9.86 -19.45 -7.45
C THR A 168 10.62 -19.79 -8.73
N GLN A 169 10.22 -19.19 -9.84
CA GLN A 169 10.84 -19.40 -11.16
C GLN A 169 10.82 -20.87 -11.62
N CYS A 170 9.78 -21.61 -11.23
CA CYS A 170 9.63 -23.01 -11.61
C CYS A 170 9.55 -23.22 -13.13
N ASP A 171 9.21 -22.19 -13.91
CA ASP A 171 9.28 -22.19 -15.37
C ASP A 171 10.69 -22.50 -15.90
N ARG A 172 11.73 -22.10 -15.17
CA ARG A 172 13.14 -22.35 -15.55
C ARG A 172 13.57 -23.81 -15.33
N LEU A 173 12.75 -24.63 -14.69
CA LEU A 173 12.99 -26.08 -14.55
C LEU A 173 12.63 -26.88 -15.82
N ALA A 174 11.92 -26.26 -16.75
CA ALA A 174 11.62 -26.89 -18.03
C ALA A 174 12.88 -27.02 -18.90
N GLN A 175 12.96 -28.14 -19.59
CA GLN A 175 13.91 -28.46 -20.64
C GLN A 175 13.22 -28.39 -22.01
N LYS A 176 14.03 -28.18 -23.03
CA LYS A 176 13.54 -28.10 -24.40
C LYS A 176 12.86 -29.41 -24.81
N GLY A 177 11.58 -29.32 -25.17
CA GLY A 177 10.79 -30.47 -25.62
C GLY A 177 9.96 -31.15 -24.52
N ASP A 178 10.01 -30.65 -23.30
CA ASP A 178 9.17 -31.15 -22.22
C ASP A 178 7.67 -31.07 -22.54
N THR A 179 6.94 -32.10 -22.13
CA THR A 179 5.49 -32.06 -21.93
C THR A 179 5.15 -31.40 -20.59
N ARG A 180 3.89 -30.96 -20.43
CA ARG A 180 3.41 -30.38 -19.15
C ARG A 180 3.66 -31.31 -17.98
N ARG A 181 3.36 -32.60 -18.17
CA ARG A 181 3.54 -33.63 -17.15
C ARG A 181 5.00 -33.79 -16.70
N GLU A 182 5.95 -33.76 -17.63
CA GLU A 182 7.38 -33.89 -17.31
C GLU A 182 7.91 -32.67 -16.57
N TRP A 183 7.46 -31.47 -16.95
CA TRP A 183 7.80 -30.25 -16.22
C TRP A 183 7.21 -30.26 -14.80
N GLU A 184 5.91 -30.55 -14.66
CA GLU A 184 5.24 -30.65 -13.36
C GLU A 184 5.88 -31.72 -12.45
N ALA A 185 6.31 -32.85 -13.03
CA ALA A 185 7.04 -33.89 -12.30
C ALA A 185 8.40 -33.39 -11.77
N ARG A 186 9.13 -32.55 -12.53
CA ARG A 186 10.38 -31.92 -12.05
C ARG A 186 10.12 -30.85 -10.99
N VAL A 187 9.03 -30.11 -11.10
CA VAL A 187 8.60 -29.18 -10.05
C VAL A 187 8.30 -29.94 -8.76
N ALA A 188 7.56 -31.05 -8.84
CA ALA A 188 7.26 -31.91 -7.70
C ALA A 188 8.54 -32.51 -7.07
N ASP A 189 9.46 -33.07 -7.87
CA ASP A 189 10.77 -33.55 -7.37
C ASP A 189 11.53 -32.44 -6.63
N ARG A 190 11.44 -31.20 -7.12
CA ARG A 190 12.10 -30.06 -6.46
C ARG A 190 11.42 -29.67 -5.16
N VAL A 191 10.08 -29.71 -5.10
CA VAL A 191 9.30 -29.50 -3.86
C VAL A 191 9.65 -30.56 -2.83
N ASP A 192 9.68 -31.84 -3.23
CA ASP A 192 10.00 -32.96 -2.36
C ASP A 192 11.43 -32.85 -1.80
N TYR A 193 12.40 -32.47 -2.65
CA TYR A 193 13.77 -32.19 -2.22
C TYR A 193 13.82 -31.03 -1.21
N ALA A 194 13.15 -29.91 -1.50
CA ALA A 194 13.13 -28.76 -0.61
C ALA A 194 12.46 -29.09 0.73
N TRP A 195 11.36 -29.85 0.71
CA TRP A 195 10.70 -30.33 1.92
C TRP A 195 11.60 -31.25 2.72
N ALA A 196 12.25 -32.23 2.09
CA ALA A 196 13.11 -33.19 2.79
C ALA A 196 14.30 -32.52 3.49
N GLU A 197 14.99 -31.61 2.79
CA GLU A 197 16.09 -30.84 3.38
C GLU A 197 15.57 -29.99 4.54
N PHE A 198 14.46 -29.27 4.35
CA PHE A 198 13.93 -28.37 5.39
C PHE A 198 13.33 -29.11 6.60
N ASP A 199 12.72 -30.27 6.41
CA ASP A 199 12.19 -31.14 7.47
C ASP A 199 13.32 -31.77 8.30
N GLU A 200 14.44 -32.16 7.67
CA GLU A 200 15.64 -32.59 8.39
C GLU A 200 16.15 -31.48 9.31
N PHE A 201 16.16 -30.23 8.82
CA PHE A 201 16.55 -29.07 9.65
C PHE A 201 15.58 -28.80 10.81
N LEU A 202 14.26 -28.86 10.60
CA LEU A 202 13.28 -28.68 11.69
C LEU A 202 13.41 -29.75 12.78
N LYS A 203 13.84 -30.97 12.43
CA LYS A 203 14.07 -32.05 13.40
C LYS A 203 15.34 -31.86 14.23
N GLU A 204 16.38 -31.23 13.68
CA GLU A 204 17.61 -30.93 14.42
C GLU A 204 17.39 -29.81 15.46
N ALA A 205 16.48 -28.87 15.20
CA ALA A 205 16.11 -27.82 16.14
C ALA A 205 15.37 -28.37 17.39
N ASP A 206 14.73 -29.53 17.28
CA ASP A 206 13.89 -30.14 18.31
C ASP A 206 14.66 -31.05 19.29
N HIS A 207 15.99 -30.98 19.33
CA HIS A 207 16.90 -31.87 20.09
C HIS A 207 16.87 -31.74 21.64
N GLY A 208 15.77 -31.30 22.23
CA GLY A 208 15.48 -31.62 23.62
C GLY A 208 14.71 -32.94 23.69
N ASP A 209 15.15 -33.92 24.50
CA ASP A 209 14.48 -35.22 24.76
C ASP A 209 13.04 -35.11 25.35
N ALA A 210 12.35 -33.99 25.15
CA ALA A 210 10.99 -33.77 25.60
C ALA A 210 10.01 -34.57 24.72
N PRO A 211 9.13 -35.39 25.33
CA PRO A 211 8.13 -36.15 24.57
C PRO A 211 7.23 -35.21 23.76
N ALA A 212 7.00 -35.56 22.48
CA ALA A 212 6.16 -34.81 21.55
C ALA A 212 4.83 -34.38 22.20
N ALA A 213 4.71 -33.11 22.53
CA ALA A 213 3.49 -32.57 23.12
C ALA A 213 2.42 -32.48 22.01
N PRO A 214 1.15 -32.81 22.29
CA PRO A 214 0.06 -32.72 21.30
C PRO A 214 -0.33 -31.28 20.92
N PHE A 215 0.41 -30.28 21.42
CA PHE A 215 0.19 -28.86 21.14
C PHE A 215 1.51 -28.23 20.70
N LEU A 216 1.45 -27.48 19.60
CA LEU A 216 2.53 -26.62 19.14
C LEU A 216 2.94 -25.66 20.27
N SER A 217 4.23 -25.59 20.57
CA SER A 217 4.82 -24.67 21.56
C SER A 217 4.55 -23.21 21.18
N PHE A 218 4.61 -22.30 22.16
CA PHE A 218 4.59 -20.87 21.89
C PHE A 218 5.72 -20.51 20.92
N GLY A 219 5.43 -19.67 19.93
CA GLY A 219 6.42 -19.24 18.93
C GLY A 219 6.78 -20.27 17.86
N SER A 220 6.33 -21.53 17.96
CA SER A 220 6.57 -22.56 16.95
C SER A 220 6.21 -22.09 15.54
N ILE A 221 6.95 -22.58 14.55
CA ILE A 221 6.74 -22.25 13.15
C ILE A 221 5.88 -23.33 12.49
N ASP A 222 4.85 -22.93 11.75
CA ASP A 222 4.03 -23.79 10.90
C ASP A 222 4.50 -23.65 9.45
N LEU A 223 5.29 -24.60 8.98
CA LEU A 223 5.93 -24.53 7.67
C LEU A 223 5.08 -25.21 6.59
N THR A 224 4.88 -24.51 5.48
CA THR A 224 4.31 -25.06 4.24
C THR A 224 5.27 -24.83 3.08
N VAL A 225 5.49 -25.83 2.23
CA VAL A 225 6.28 -25.67 1.00
C VAL A 225 5.34 -25.56 -0.20
N ALA A 226 5.62 -24.61 -1.09
CA ALA A 226 4.87 -24.41 -2.33
C ALA A 226 5.81 -24.13 -3.50
N ALA A 227 5.32 -24.32 -4.72
CA ALA A 227 6.05 -24.00 -5.95
C ALA A 227 5.19 -23.15 -6.86
N VAL A 228 5.79 -22.09 -7.42
CA VAL A 228 5.09 -21.13 -8.28
C VAL A 228 5.95 -20.70 -9.46
N ALA A 229 5.29 -20.30 -10.54
CA ALA A 229 5.93 -19.64 -11.67
C ALA A 229 5.07 -18.46 -12.16
N LEU A 230 5.74 -17.45 -12.71
CA LEU A 230 5.05 -16.29 -13.28
C LEU A 230 4.17 -16.70 -14.47
N ARG A 231 4.64 -17.65 -15.28
CA ARG A 231 3.94 -18.26 -16.41
C ARG A 231 4.34 -19.74 -16.49
N PRO A 232 3.50 -20.63 -17.04
CA PRO A 232 3.96 -21.91 -17.55
C PRO A 232 5.09 -21.70 -18.56
N PRO A 233 6.11 -22.57 -18.61
CA PRO A 233 7.15 -22.49 -19.62
C PRO A 233 6.58 -22.86 -21.01
N PRO A 234 7.28 -22.52 -22.11
CA PRO A 234 6.97 -23.07 -23.43
C PRO A 234 7.14 -24.60 -23.41
N LEU A 235 6.05 -25.33 -23.63
CA LEU A 235 6.01 -26.80 -23.61
C LEU A 235 5.67 -27.35 -24.99
N LEU A 236 5.94 -28.65 -25.23
CA LEU A 236 5.70 -29.30 -26.52
C LEU A 236 4.24 -29.16 -27.00
N GLU A 237 3.30 -29.24 -26.06
CA GLU A 237 1.85 -29.15 -26.31
C GLU A 237 1.33 -27.70 -26.37
N ALA A 238 2.09 -26.74 -25.82
CA ALA A 238 1.72 -25.34 -25.70
C ALA A 238 2.96 -24.43 -25.89
N PRO A 239 3.42 -24.24 -27.15
CA PRO A 239 4.66 -23.52 -27.42
C PRO A 239 4.59 -22.01 -27.15
N THR A 240 3.38 -21.45 -27.10
CA THR A 240 3.14 -20.06 -26.68
C THR A 240 2.41 -20.09 -25.34
N PRO A 241 3.11 -19.91 -24.21
CA PRO A 241 2.49 -20.00 -22.90
C PRO A 241 1.49 -18.87 -22.69
N ALA A 242 0.36 -19.19 -22.05
CA ALA A 242 -0.59 -18.18 -21.61
C ALA A 242 0.04 -17.31 -20.52
N ASP A 243 -0.39 -16.05 -20.41
CA ASP A 243 -0.07 -15.14 -19.30
C ASP A 243 -0.82 -15.51 -18.00
N GLU A 244 -1.09 -16.80 -17.80
CA GLU A 244 -1.74 -17.33 -16.61
C GLU A 244 -0.64 -17.76 -15.61
N PRO A 245 -0.68 -17.30 -14.35
CA PRO A 245 0.26 -17.74 -13.33
C PRO A 245 0.11 -19.23 -13.00
N TYR A 246 1.23 -19.91 -12.67
CA TYR A 246 1.20 -21.29 -12.19
C TYR A 246 1.20 -21.33 -10.66
N LEU A 247 0.12 -21.85 -10.06
CA LEU A 247 -0.09 -22.07 -8.63
C LEU A 247 -0.03 -20.83 -7.70
N VAL A 248 0.03 -19.62 -8.28
CA VAL A 248 0.09 -18.37 -7.50
C VAL A 248 -1.24 -18.10 -6.79
N ALA A 249 -2.37 -18.39 -7.42
CA ALA A 249 -3.69 -18.19 -6.81
C ALA A 249 -3.89 -19.06 -5.56
N GLU A 250 -3.48 -20.33 -5.64
CA GLU A 250 -3.52 -21.29 -4.54
C GLU A 250 -2.59 -20.87 -3.40
N LEU A 251 -1.34 -20.50 -3.72
CA LEU A 251 -0.38 -20.01 -2.73
C LEU A 251 -0.97 -18.84 -1.93
N PHE A 252 -1.44 -17.78 -2.60
CA PHE A 252 -1.93 -16.60 -1.90
C PHE A 252 -3.26 -16.86 -1.18
N ARG A 253 -4.14 -17.71 -1.71
CA ARG A 253 -5.34 -18.16 -0.98
C ARG A 253 -4.94 -18.77 0.36
N ASP A 254 -3.96 -19.66 0.35
CA ASP A 254 -3.54 -20.41 1.54
C ASP A 254 -2.76 -19.50 2.50
N CYS A 255 -1.86 -18.64 1.99
CA CYS A 255 -1.18 -17.61 2.79
C CYS A 255 -2.15 -16.65 3.47
N PHE A 256 -3.16 -16.15 2.75
CA PHE A 256 -4.16 -15.23 3.31
C PHE A 256 -5.03 -15.89 4.36
N ALA A 257 -5.44 -17.14 4.13
CA ALA A 257 -6.19 -17.91 5.12
C ALA A 257 -5.36 -18.16 6.38
N ALA A 258 -4.09 -18.55 6.24
CA ALA A 258 -3.19 -18.81 7.36
C ALA A 258 -2.88 -17.52 8.15
N ALA A 259 -2.56 -16.42 7.47
CA ALA A 259 -2.31 -15.11 8.08
C ALA A 259 -3.54 -14.61 8.85
N LYS A 260 -4.74 -14.68 8.23
CA LYS A 260 -5.99 -14.31 8.91
C LYS A 260 -6.24 -15.18 10.14
N ALA A 261 -6.06 -16.49 10.03
CA ALA A 261 -6.25 -17.41 11.14
C ALA A 261 -5.26 -17.14 12.30
N HIS A 262 -3.99 -16.88 11.98
CA HIS A 262 -2.99 -16.48 12.96
C HIS A 262 -3.36 -15.16 13.65
N HIS A 263 -3.73 -14.13 12.88
CA HIS A 263 -4.16 -12.83 13.39
C HIS A 263 -5.33 -12.96 14.37
N GLU A 264 -6.36 -13.74 14.00
CA GLU A 264 -7.52 -14.01 14.85
C GLU A 264 -7.18 -14.81 16.11
N ARG A 265 -6.22 -15.73 16.05
CA ARG A 265 -5.72 -16.47 17.23
C ARG A 265 -4.99 -15.52 18.17
N HIS A 266 -4.11 -14.68 17.64
CA HIS A 266 -3.36 -13.68 18.40
C HIS A 266 -4.32 -12.75 19.16
N ARG A 267 -5.28 -12.13 18.45
CA ARG A 267 -6.29 -11.25 19.07
C ARG A 267 -7.13 -11.96 20.13
N ARG A 268 -7.54 -13.21 19.88
CA ARG A 268 -8.28 -14.01 20.87
C ARG A 268 -7.44 -14.33 22.10
N SER A 269 -6.15 -14.62 21.93
CA SER A 269 -5.23 -14.89 23.05
C SER A 269 -5.04 -13.64 23.92
N GLU A 270 -4.78 -12.48 23.31
CA GLU A 270 -4.67 -11.20 24.01
C GLU A 270 -5.94 -10.86 24.79
N ALA A 271 -7.10 -11.03 24.14
CA ALA A 271 -8.39 -10.82 24.80
C ALA A 271 -8.58 -11.76 26.00
N ARG A 272 -8.25 -13.06 25.86
CA ARG A 272 -8.37 -14.04 26.95
C ARG A 272 -7.40 -13.76 28.10
N LEU A 273 -6.16 -13.36 27.80
CA LEU A 273 -5.18 -12.98 28.82
C LEU A 273 -5.71 -11.80 29.63
N TRP A 274 -6.22 -10.77 28.94
CA TRP A 274 -6.81 -9.61 29.59
C TRP A 274 -8.02 -9.97 30.46
N TRP A 275 -8.91 -10.85 29.97
CA TRP A 275 -10.04 -11.36 30.75
C TRP A 275 -9.60 -12.19 31.98
N THR A 276 -8.57 -13.01 31.85
CA THR A 276 -8.07 -13.85 32.94
C THR A 276 -7.44 -12.99 34.04
N VAL A 277 -6.66 -11.98 33.67
CA VAL A 277 -6.09 -11.00 34.62
C VAL A 277 -7.20 -10.26 35.37
N ARG A 278 -8.25 -9.80 34.66
CA ARG A 278 -9.41 -9.15 35.29
C ARG A 278 -10.17 -10.10 36.22
N ALA A 279 -10.47 -11.32 35.79
CA ALA A 279 -11.20 -12.29 36.58
C ALA A 279 -10.45 -12.69 37.86
N ALA A 280 -9.13 -12.88 37.79
CA ALA A 280 -8.31 -13.17 38.96
C ALA A 280 -8.33 -12.03 40.00
N LEU A 281 -8.25 -10.78 39.54
CA LEU A 281 -8.40 -9.59 40.39
C LEU A 281 -9.79 -9.51 41.04
N THR A 282 -10.86 -9.76 40.28
CA THR A 282 -12.24 -9.75 40.81
C THR A 282 -12.48 -10.87 41.82
N ALA A 283 -12.00 -12.09 41.55
CA ALA A 283 -12.15 -13.22 42.47
C ALA A 283 -11.44 -12.96 43.80
N LEU A 284 -10.25 -12.35 43.77
CA LEU A 284 -9.53 -11.94 44.98
C LEU A 284 -10.34 -10.93 45.82
N CYS A 285 -10.95 -9.93 45.18
CA CYS A 285 -11.83 -8.97 45.86
C CYS A 285 -13.08 -9.64 46.47
N PHE A 286 -13.69 -10.59 45.76
CA PHE A 286 -14.88 -11.29 46.24
C PHE A 286 -14.58 -12.20 47.45
N LEU A 287 -13.43 -12.88 47.46
CA LEU A 287 -12.99 -13.71 48.58
C LEU A 287 -12.81 -12.91 49.87
N VAL A 288 -12.30 -11.69 49.77
CA VAL A 288 -12.14 -10.76 50.90
C VAL A 288 -13.51 -10.31 51.45
N LEU A 289 -14.49 -10.06 50.57
CA LEU A 289 -15.85 -9.66 50.97
C LEU A 289 -16.67 -10.81 51.57
N ALA A 290 -16.54 -12.02 51.02
CA ALA A 290 -17.27 -13.20 51.48
C ALA A 290 -16.83 -13.67 52.89
N PHE A 291 -15.55 -13.50 53.24
CA PHE A 291 -15.06 -13.81 54.59
C PHE A 291 -15.64 -12.87 55.66
N GLY A 292 -16.00 -11.63 55.30
CA GLY A 292 -16.60 -10.65 56.23
C GLY A 292 -18.08 -10.88 56.52
N SER A 293 -18.83 -11.47 55.59
CA SER A 293 -20.30 -11.61 55.71
C SER A 293 -20.73 -12.84 56.52
N ILE A 294 -19.92 -13.90 56.57
CA ILE A 294 -20.23 -15.16 57.28
C ILE A 294 -20.13 -15.01 58.81
N ALA A 295 -19.42 -13.99 59.32
CA ALA A 295 -19.22 -13.77 60.75
C ALA A 295 -20.45 -13.18 61.49
N LEU A 296 -21.48 -12.71 60.78
CA LEU A 296 -22.46 -11.77 61.38
C LEU A 296 -23.87 -12.31 61.65
N PHE A 297 -24.30 -13.48 61.14
CA PHE A 297 -25.74 -13.84 61.23
C PHE A 297 -26.05 -15.35 61.32
N PRO A 298 -26.30 -15.93 62.52
CA PRO A 298 -26.94 -17.24 62.67
C PRO A 298 -28.46 -17.07 62.92
N PRO A 299 -29.37 -17.78 62.21
CA PRO A 299 -30.81 -17.68 62.48
C PRO A 299 -31.37 -18.89 63.24
N GLN A 300 -32.26 -18.62 64.21
CA GLN A 300 -33.16 -19.57 64.87
C GLN A 300 -34.59 -19.00 64.93
N GLY A 301 -35.60 -19.88 64.96
CA GLY A 301 -36.97 -19.55 65.41
C GLY A 301 -38.07 -20.30 64.66
N SER A 302 -38.77 -21.20 65.37
CA SER A 302 -39.80 -22.14 64.91
C SER A 302 -41.08 -21.45 64.40
N ALA A 303 -41.67 -22.03 63.34
CA ALA A 303 -42.67 -21.39 62.49
C ALA A 303 -44.13 -21.85 62.74
N PRO A 304 -45.14 -21.00 62.40
CA PRO A 304 -46.58 -21.26 62.52
C PRO A 304 -47.14 -22.33 61.57
N ASP A 305 -48.45 -22.63 61.65
CA ASP A 305 -49.17 -23.59 60.79
C ASP A 305 -49.04 -23.26 59.28
N LEU A 306 -48.90 -24.29 58.42
CA LEU A 306 -48.49 -24.13 57.01
C LEU A 306 -49.55 -23.45 56.14
N ALA A 307 -50.82 -23.82 56.27
CA ALA A 307 -51.87 -23.28 55.41
C ALA A 307 -52.04 -21.77 55.60
N ALA A 308 -52.06 -21.30 56.85
CA ALA A 308 -52.13 -19.89 57.18
C ALA A 308 -50.92 -19.10 56.65
N ARG A 309 -49.72 -19.70 56.65
CA ARG A 309 -48.51 -19.07 56.10
C ARG A 309 -48.57 -18.92 54.57
N VAL A 310 -49.17 -19.88 53.87
CA VAL A 310 -49.31 -19.80 52.40
C VAL A 310 -50.35 -18.73 52.03
N ASP A 311 -51.50 -18.70 52.70
CA ASP A 311 -52.53 -17.67 52.45
C ASP A 311 -52.03 -16.26 52.76
N ASP A 312 -51.31 -16.09 53.88
CA ASP A 312 -50.71 -14.81 54.25
C ASP A 312 -49.67 -14.34 53.22
N TYR A 313 -48.88 -15.27 52.68
CA TYR A 313 -47.92 -14.96 51.62
C TYR A 313 -48.59 -14.57 50.31
N GLU A 314 -49.65 -15.29 49.91
CA GLU A 314 -50.41 -15.01 48.67
C GLU A 314 -51.09 -13.64 48.74
N LEU A 315 -51.74 -13.31 49.86
CA LEU A 315 -52.43 -12.04 50.05
C LEU A 315 -51.48 -10.82 50.01
N HIS A 316 -50.26 -10.99 50.52
CA HIS A 316 -49.24 -9.93 50.60
C HIS A 316 -48.17 -10.05 49.52
N GLU A 317 -48.42 -10.81 48.46
CA GLU A 317 -47.44 -11.03 47.41
C GLU A 317 -47.08 -9.70 46.72
N PRO A 318 -45.82 -9.23 46.79
CA PRO A 318 -45.44 -8.00 46.13
C PRO A 318 -45.31 -8.23 44.60
N PRO A 319 -45.35 -7.16 43.78
CA PRO A 319 -45.15 -7.26 42.33
C PRO A 319 -43.85 -7.98 41.97
N ALA A 320 -43.80 -8.58 40.78
CA ALA A 320 -42.64 -9.38 40.33
C ALA A 320 -41.31 -8.59 40.42
N ALA A 321 -41.31 -7.29 40.13
CA ALA A 321 -40.12 -6.44 40.24
C ALA A 321 -39.52 -6.42 41.66
N VAL A 322 -40.38 -6.39 42.68
CA VAL A 322 -39.97 -6.38 44.09
C VAL A 322 -39.68 -7.82 44.54
N ARG A 323 -40.59 -8.76 44.26
CA ARG A 323 -40.47 -10.17 44.66
C ARG A 323 -39.20 -10.84 44.12
N LEU A 324 -38.81 -10.50 42.89
CA LEU A 324 -37.67 -11.09 42.19
C LEU A 324 -36.40 -10.21 42.27
N SER A 325 -36.43 -9.12 43.04
CA SER A 325 -35.23 -8.32 43.33
C SER A 325 -34.18 -9.15 44.07
N ASP A 326 -32.89 -8.83 43.94
CA ASP A 326 -31.82 -9.65 44.52
C ASP A 326 -31.97 -9.98 46.02
N PRO A 327 -32.29 -9.03 46.93
CA PRO A 327 -32.44 -9.36 48.35
C PRO A 327 -33.72 -10.15 48.65
N GLU A 328 -34.83 -9.84 47.98
CA GLU A 328 -36.13 -10.46 48.27
C GLU A 328 -36.27 -11.82 47.59
N ARG A 329 -35.67 -12.03 46.41
CA ARG A 329 -35.76 -13.29 45.65
C ARG A 329 -35.29 -14.47 46.47
N ASP A 330 -34.11 -14.37 47.09
CA ASP A 330 -33.53 -15.49 47.82
C ASP A 330 -34.33 -15.79 49.09
N ARG A 331 -34.84 -14.74 49.77
CA ARG A 331 -35.78 -14.84 50.89
C ARG A 331 -37.08 -15.52 50.47
N ASN A 332 -37.70 -15.06 49.40
CA ASN A 332 -38.95 -15.58 48.85
C ASN A 332 -38.80 -17.05 48.43
N ARG A 333 -37.71 -17.39 47.74
CA ARG A 333 -37.39 -18.78 47.36
C ARG A 333 -37.24 -19.68 48.58
N GLN A 334 -36.53 -19.21 49.62
CA GLN A 334 -36.36 -20.00 50.84
C GLN A 334 -37.69 -20.20 51.58
N THR A 335 -38.51 -19.15 51.68
CA THR A 335 -39.85 -19.22 52.28
C THR A 335 -40.74 -20.23 51.55
N LEU A 336 -40.84 -20.12 50.22
CA LEU A 336 -41.64 -21.04 49.42
C LEU A 336 -41.11 -22.48 49.44
N ARG A 337 -39.79 -22.69 49.48
CA ARG A 337 -39.18 -24.02 49.66
C ARG A 337 -39.48 -24.60 51.04
N ARG A 338 -39.52 -23.77 52.08
CA ARG A 338 -39.96 -24.21 53.41
C ARG A 338 -41.42 -24.64 53.36
N PHE A 339 -42.28 -23.94 52.62
CA PHE A 339 -43.66 -24.37 52.44
C PHE A 339 -43.75 -25.72 51.71
N ALA A 340 -43.02 -25.90 50.61
CA ALA A 340 -43.03 -27.11 49.81
C ALA A 340 -42.44 -28.35 50.54
N ASN A 341 -41.43 -28.15 51.39
CA ASN A 341 -40.77 -29.21 52.15
C ASN A 341 -41.47 -29.54 53.49
N ASP A 342 -42.46 -28.75 53.89
CA ASP A 342 -43.22 -28.99 55.12
C ASP A 342 -44.06 -30.26 54.97
N ALA A 343 -44.09 -31.11 56.01
CA ALA A 343 -44.81 -32.39 55.97
C ALA A 343 -46.31 -32.21 55.67
N ALA A 344 -46.90 -31.08 56.07
CA ALA A 344 -48.31 -30.74 55.81
C ALA A 344 -48.57 -30.25 54.38
N PHE A 345 -47.54 -30.07 53.53
CA PHE A 345 -47.71 -29.55 52.18
C PHE A 345 -48.62 -30.42 51.32
N ARG A 346 -48.52 -31.75 51.45
CA ARG A 346 -49.36 -32.71 50.72
C ARG A 346 -50.84 -32.66 51.11
N SER A 347 -51.16 -32.13 52.30
CA SER A 347 -52.53 -31.94 52.77
C SER A 347 -53.14 -30.58 52.41
N LEU A 348 -52.38 -29.67 51.78
CA LEU A 348 -52.92 -28.41 51.27
C LEU A 348 -53.88 -28.66 50.07
N SER A 349 -54.81 -27.72 49.87
CA SER A 349 -55.68 -27.72 48.68
C SER A 349 -54.85 -27.66 47.39
N ASN A 350 -55.42 -28.15 46.28
CA ASN A 350 -54.75 -28.14 44.98
C ASN A 350 -54.34 -26.72 44.55
N ASP A 351 -55.18 -25.73 44.82
CA ASP A 351 -54.93 -24.33 44.46
C ASP A 351 -53.70 -23.77 45.20
N ARG A 352 -53.60 -24.01 46.52
CA ARG A 352 -52.46 -23.57 47.33
C ARG A 352 -51.17 -24.28 46.95
N ARG A 353 -51.23 -25.58 46.67
CA ARG A 353 -50.06 -26.32 46.16
C ARG A 353 -49.62 -25.77 44.81
N GLY A 354 -50.58 -25.57 43.90
CA GLY A 354 -50.34 -25.00 42.58
C GLY A 354 -49.73 -23.59 42.65
N PHE A 355 -50.19 -22.74 43.56
CA PHE A 355 -49.61 -21.41 43.81
C PHE A 355 -48.14 -21.52 44.24
N VAL A 356 -47.82 -22.30 45.28
CA VAL A 356 -46.44 -22.44 45.79
C VAL A 356 -45.52 -23.06 44.72
N GLU A 357 -45.96 -24.12 44.03
CA GLU A 357 -45.20 -24.77 42.97
C GLU A 357 -44.98 -23.84 41.77
N SER A 358 -46.01 -23.09 41.36
CA SER A 358 -45.93 -22.10 40.28
C SER A 358 -44.95 -20.97 40.61
N ARG A 359 -44.96 -20.46 41.85
CA ARG A 359 -44.02 -19.41 42.28
C ARG A 359 -42.58 -19.90 42.43
N LEU A 360 -42.38 -21.12 42.93
CA LEU A 360 -41.04 -21.73 42.92
C LEU A 360 -40.51 -21.89 41.50
N LYS A 361 -41.37 -22.37 40.58
CA LYS A 361 -41.03 -22.48 39.17
C LYS A 361 -40.72 -21.12 38.55
N GLU A 362 -41.51 -20.08 38.79
CA GLU A 362 -41.25 -18.71 38.32
C GLU A 362 -39.90 -18.19 38.79
N ILE A 363 -39.54 -18.37 40.08
CA ILE A 363 -38.25 -17.94 40.62
C ILE A 363 -37.10 -18.70 39.95
N ASP A 364 -37.23 -20.01 39.79
CA ASP A 364 -36.21 -20.86 39.16
C ASP A 364 -36.03 -20.50 37.66
N ASP A 365 -37.12 -20.25 36.94
CA ASP A 365 -37.10 -19.81 35.55
C ASP A 365 -36.52 -18.39 35.41
N TYR A 366 -36.83 -17.47 36.33
CA TYR A 366 -36.24 -16.13 36.36
C TYR A 366 -34.73 -16.18 36.60
N LEU A 367 -34.26 -17.03 37.53
CA LEU A 367 -32.84 -17.27 37.77
C LEU A 367 -32.14 -17.82 36.52
N ALA A 368 -32.75 -18.80 35.85
CA ALA A 368 -32.24 -19.35 34.61
C ALA A 368 -32.20 -18.30 33.49
N TYR A 369 -33.24 -17.46 33.37
CA TYR A 369 -33.27 -16.34 32.44
C TYR A 369 -32.16 -15.32 32.72
N ARG A 370 -32.00 -14.88 33.98
CA ARG A 370 -30.95 -13.95 34.38
C ARG A 370 -29.55 -14.51 34.11
N ALA A 371 -29.33 -15.80 34.35
CA ALA A 371 -28.07 -16.47 34.05
C ALA A 371 -27.76 -16.46 32.54
N ARG A 372 -28.78 -16.75 31.69
CA ARG A 372 -28.65 -16.65 30.23
C ARG A 372 -28.34 -15.23 29.77
N LEU A 373 -29.04 -14.23 30.31
CA LEU A 373 -28.80 -12.81 30.00
C LEU A 373 -27.40 -12.37 30.45
N ALA A 374 -26.95 -12.80 31.63
CA ALA A 374 -25.61 -12.51 32.14
C ALA A 374 -24.51 -13.17 31.29
N GLY A 375 -24.75 -14.37 30.74
CA GLY A 375 -23.84 -15.04 29.81
C GLY A 375 -23.86 -14.48 28.39
N ALA A 376 -24.84 -13.65 28.05
CA ALA A 376 -24.96 -13.07 26.71
C ALA A 376 -23.96 -11.92 26.49
N THR A 377 -23.53 -11.79 25.24
CA THR A 377 -22.68 -10.68 24.77
C THR A 377 -23.43 -9.36 24.92
N ALA A 378 -22.87 -8.41 25.67
CA ALA A 378 -23.47 -7.07 25.78
C ALA A 378 -23.19 -6.24 24.52
N PRO A 379 -24.07 -5.28 24.16
CA PRO A 379 -23.86 -4.39 23.02
C PRO A 379 -22.51 -3.66 23.04
N VAL A 380 -22.00 -3.28 24.23
CA VAL A 380 -20.67 -2.65 24.42
C VAL A 380 -19.49 -3.47 23.86
N SER A 381 -19.67 -4.79 23.71
CA SER A 381 -18.65 -5.71 23.19
C SER A 381 -18.69 -5.86 21.67
N ALA A 382 -19.68 -5.29 20.99
CA ALA A 382 -19.74 -5.32 19.53
C ALA A 382 -18.56 -4.54 18.93
N ARG A 383 -18.06 -5.02 17.79
CA ARG A 383 -17.01 -4.34 17.00
C ARG A 383 -17.43 -4.06 15.57
N SER A 384 -18.61 -4.53 15.18
CA SER A 384 -19.17 -4.34 13.86
C SER A 384 -20.70 -4.24 13.90
N LEU A 385 -21.29 -3.66 12.84
CA LEU A 385 -22.75 -3.63 12.67
C LEU A 385 -23.36 -5.05 12.60
N PRO A 386 -22.77 -6.03 11.87
CA PRO A 386 -23.24 -7.42 11.92
C PRO A 386 -23.30 -8.00 13.34
N ASP A 387 -22.31 -7.74 14.19
CA ASP A 387 -22.32 -8.20 15.58
C ASP A 387 -23.50 -7.59 16.36
N LEU A 388 -23.75 -6.29 16.20
CA LEU A 388 -24.89 -5.62 16.83
C LEU A 388 -26.23 -6.18 16.38
N VAL A 389 -26.38 -6.48 15.08
CA VAL A 389 -27.58 -7.11 14.54
C VAL A 389 -27.78 -8.48 15.19
N GLN A 390 -26.73 -9.28 15.30
CA GLN A 390 -26.81 -10.60 15.95
C GLN A 390 -27.16 -10.51 17.44
N ILE A 391 -26.55 -9.57 18.17
CA ILE A 391 -26.86 -9.31 19.58
C ILE A 391 -28.33 -8.90 19.72
N ARG A 392 -28.80 -7.96 18.89
CA ARG A 392 -30.20 -7.50 18.89
C ARG A 392 -31.17 -8.65 18.59
N GLU A 393 -30.89 -9.49 17.61
CA GLU A 393 -31.75 -10.64 17.30
C GLU A 393 -31.75 -11.68 18.42
N THR A 394 -30.60 -11.92 19.06
CA THR A 394 -30.53 -12.79 20.25
C THR A 394 -31.37 -12.24 21.40
N LEU A 395 -31.36 -10.92 21.63
CA LEU A 395 -32.17 -10.26 22.66
C LEU A 395 -33.68 -10.30 22.35
N LYS A 396 -34.05 -10.21 21.08
CA LYS A 396 -35.45 -10.29 20.64
C LYS A 396 -36.00 -11.71 20.65
N THR A 397 -35.17 -12.71 20.39
CA THR A 397 -35.59 -14.11 20.20
C THR A 397 -35.21 -15.00 21.37
N ALA A 398 -33.95 -15.44 21.44
CA ALA A 398 -33.45 -16.39 22.43
C ALA A 398 -33.56 -15.88 23.88
N LEU A 399 -33.57 -14.57 24.08
CA LEU A 399 -33.73 -13.90 25.36
C LEU A 399 -35.04 -13.09 25.43
N ALA A 400 -36.07 -13.47 24.67
CA ALA A 400 -37.40 -12.90 24.87
C ALA A 400 -37.94 -13.19 26.29
N LEU A 401 -38.66 -12.23 26.86
CA LEU A 401 -39.36 -12.46 28.12
C LEU A 401 -40.47 -13.52 27.91
N PRO A 402 -40.59 -14.55 28.77
CA PRO A 402 -41.69 -15.51 28.69
C PRO A 402 -43.04 -14.80 28.88
N GLY A 403 -43.98 -15.03 27.96
CA GLY A 403 -45.29 -14.35 27.98
C GLY A 403 -46.20 -14.77 29.14
N GLU A 404 -45.88 -15.86 29.83
CA GLU A 404 -46.61 -16.37 31.00
C GLU A 404 -46.28 -15.64 32.31
N TYR A 405 -45.23 -14.82 32.32
CA TYR A 405 -44.79 -14.09 33.51
C TYR A 405 -44.80 -12.57 33.33
N SER A 406 -45.18 -11.84 34.38
CA SER A 406 -45.20 -10.37 34.41
C SER A 406 -43.82 -9.77 34.75
N TRP A 407 -42.79 -10.13 33.99
CA TRP A 407 -41.40 -9.72 34.27
C TRP A 407 -41.00 -8.33 33.79
N GLY A 408 -41.88 -7.58 33.10
CA GLY A 408 -41.52 -6.33 32.42
C GLY A 408 -40.82 -5.27 33.28
N GLU A 409 -41.15 -5.20 34.57
CA GLU A 409 -40.55 -4.22 35.51
C GLU A 409 -39.36 -4.79 36.31
N THR A 410 -39.00 -6.05 36.09
CA THR A 410 -37.87 -6.67 36.80
C THR A 410 -36.53 -6.12 36.31
N ALA A 411 -35.52 -6.17 37.18
CA ALA A 411 -34.15 -5.75 36.87
C ALA A 411 -33.58 -6.38 35.57
N ALA A 412 -33.86 -7.68 35.34
CA ALA A 412 -33.40 -8.39 34.15
C ALA A 412 -34.15 -7.98 32.87
N ALA A 413 -35.46 -7.67 32.97
CA ALA A 413 -36.22 -7.12 31.85
C ALA A 413 -35.73 -5.72 31.48
N GLN A 414 -35.56 -4.85 32.48
CA GLN A 414 -35.01 -3.50 32.28
C GLN A 414 -33.61 -3.53 31.65
N LEU A 415 -32.74 -4.48 32.05
CA LEU A 415 -31.41 -4.65 31.45
C LEU A 415 -31.50 -5.07 29.98
N ARG A 416 -32.38 -6.03 29.65
CA ARG A 416 -32.61 -6.45 28.26
C ARG A 416 -33.12 -5.27 27.41
N ASP A 417 -34.09 -4.53 27.92
CA ASP A 417 -34.70 -3.42 27.18
C ASP A 417 -33.70 -2.26 27.02
N LYS A 418 -32.86 -1.99 28.03
CA LYS A 418 -31.69 -1.13 27.90
C LYS A 418 -30.77 -1.62 26.78
N TRP A 419 -30.37 -2.90 26.76
CA TRP A 419 -29.46 -3.40 25.73
C TRP A 419 -30.07 -3.33 24.32
N LEU A 420 -31.39 -3.47 24.18
CA LEU A 420 -32.08 -3.23 22.92
C LEU A 420 -32.01 -1.75 22.51
N ALA A 421 -32.17 -0.82 23.45
CA ALA A 421 -32.00 0.61 23.22
C ALA A 421 -30.54 0.95 22.87
N ASP A 422 -29.57 0.36 23.58
CA ASP A 422 -28.14 0.51 23.33
C ASP A 422 -27.75 0.05 21.91
N CYS A 423 -28.30 -1.06 21.41
CA CYS A 423 -28.05 -1.49 20.03
C CYS A 423 -28.49 -0.41 19.02
N ALA A 424 -29.67 0.19 19.21
CA ALA A 424 -30.15 1.26 18.33
C ALA A 424 -29.32 2.55 18.47
N ALA A 425 -28.94 2.91 19.70
CA ALA A 425 -28.09 4.06 19.98
C ALA A 425 -26.69 3.90 19.35
N LEU A 426 -26.10 2.71 19.42
CA LEU A 426 -24.82 2.39 18.80
C LEU A 426 -24.87 2.44 17.27
N GLU A 427 -25.92 1.90 16.65
CA GLU A 427 -26.12 2.01 15.19
C GLU A 427 -26.17 3.48 14.76
N ALA A 428 -26.93 4.33 15.47
CA ALA A 428 -27.03 5.75 15.18
C ALA A 428 -25.71 6.50 15.43
N ALA A 429 -25.02 6.22 16.55
CA ALA A 429 -23.74 6.84 16.89
C ALA A 429 -22.63 6.46 15.89
N GLN A 430 -22.58 5.19 15.48
CA GLN A 430 -21.64 4.72 14.46
C GLN A 430 -21.86 5.44 13.12
N GLN A 431 -23.11 5.56 12.68
CA GLN A 431 -23.45 6.29 11.46
C GLN A 431 -23.02 7.77 11.55
N ALA A 432 -23.29 8.42 12.69
CA ALA A 432 -22.86 9.80 12.93
C ALA A 432 -21.32 9.96 12.89
N CYS A 433 -20.56 9.01 13.47
CA CYS A 433 -19.10 8.98 13.37
C CYS A 433 -18.62 8.87 11.91
N VAL A 434 -19.20 7.93 11.15
CA VAL A 434 -18.86 7.75 9.73
C VAL A 434 -19.15 9.01 8.92
N ASP A 435 -20.33 9.60 9.10
CA ASP A 435 -20.73 10.80 8.36
C ASP A 435 -19.80 11.98 8.67
N ARG A 436 -19.39 12.16 9.94
CA ARG A 436 -18.42 13.20 10.29
C ARG A 436 -17.07 13.03 9.62
N TYR A 437 -16.54 11.81 9.53
CA TYR A 437 -15.29 11.58 8.81
C TYR A 437 -15.45 11.76 7.30
N ARG A 438 -16.57 11.32 6.72
CA ARG A 438 -16.89 11.55 5.31
C ARG A 438 -17.07 13.03 4.98
N ASP A 439 -17.64 13.81 5.88
CA ASP A 439 -17.76 15.27 5.73
C ASP A 439 -16.38 15.93 5.67
N ARG A 440 -15.46 15.52 6.56
CA ARG A 440 -14.06 15.99 6.55
C ARG A 440 -13.36 15.60 5.25
N ASP A 441 -13.50 14.35 4.82
CA ASP A 441 -12.92 13.84 3.57
C ASP A 441 -13.44 14.59 2.34
N ARG A 442 -14.74 14.86 2.26
CA ARG A 442 -15.33 15.68 1.20
C ARG A 442 -14.80 17.11 1.22
N ALA A 443 -14.77 17.76 2.38
CA ALA A 443 -14.23 19.11 2.52
C ALA A 443 -12.74 19.16 2.12
N GLY A 444 -11.98 18.13 2.49
CA GLY A 444 -10.58 18.02 2.12
C GLY A 444 -10.38 17.84 0.61
N THR A 445 -11.15 16.94 0.00
CA THR A 445 -11.17 16.73 -1.45
C THR A 445 -11.53 18.03 -2.18
N GLU A 446 -12.54 18.76 -1.73
CA GLU A 446 -12.90 20.06 -2.29
C GLU A 446 -11.75 21.07 -2.25
N LEU A 447 -10.95 21.08 -1.18
CA LEU A 447 -9.76 21.93 -1.07
C LEU A 447 -8.64 21.50 -2.02
N THR A 448 -8.45 20.19 -2.27
CA THR A 448 -7.46 19.70 -3.25
C THR A 448 -7.80 20.05 -4.71
N LEU A 449 -9.08 20.29 -5.00
CA LEU A 449 -9.57 20.58 -6.36
C LEU A 449 -9.62 22.09 -6.67
N LYS A 450 -9.25 22.98 -5.72
CA LYS A 450 -9.20 24.43 -5.95
C LYS A 450 -8.06 24.80 -6.90
N ARG A 451 -8.26 25.86 -7.70
CA ARG A 451 -7.23 26.46 -8.59
C ARG A 451 -6.48 27.62 -7.95
N THR A 452 -7.03 28.21 -6.88
CA THR A 452 -6.52 29.42 -6.25
C THR A 452 -6.16 29.14 -4.80
N PHE A 453 -4.92 29.46 -4.43
CA PHE A 453 -4.33 29.21 -3.11
C PHE A 453 -4.08 30.54 -2.38
N ASP A 454 -5.16 31.28 -2.14
CA ASP A 454 -5.14 32.55 -1.42
C ASP A 454 -5.22 32.35 0.11
N ALA A 455 -5.24 33.47 0.85
CA ALA A 455 -5.41 33.45 2.31
C ALA A 455 -6.74 32.81 2.76
N GLY A 456 -7.77 32.81 1.91
CA GLY A 456 -9.04 32.14 2.18
C GLY A 456 -8.87 30.62 2.18
N TRP A 457 -8.18 30.07 1.18
CA TRP A 457 -7.88 28.64 1.10
C TRP A 457 -7.09 28.15 2.32
N ILE A 458 -6.06 28.90 2.74
CA ILE A 458 -5.27 28.57 3.93
C ILE A 458 -6.12 28.56 5.19
N ARG A 459 -6.96 29.59 5.39
CA ARG A 459 -7.85 29.65 6.54
C ARG A 459 -8.82 28.47 6.57
N ASP A 460 -9.36 28.08 5.42
CA ASP A 460 -10.29 26.93 5.33
C ASP A 460 -9.56 25.60 5.62
N LEU A 461 -8.34 25.45 5.11
CA LEU A 461 -7.46 24.31 5.42
C LEU A 461 -7.12 24.26 6.92
N ASP A 462 -6.66 25.35 7.51
CA ASP A 462 -6.29 25.42 8.92
C ASP A 462 -7.51 25.16 9.82
N ALA A 463 -8.69 25.65 9.45
CA ALA A 463 -9.93 25.34 10.14
C ALA A 463 -10.26 23.83 10.06
N LEU A 464 -10.04 23.19 8.91
CA LEU A 464 -10.26 21.76 8.72
C LEU A 464 -9.24 20.92 9.53
N LEU A 465 -7.96 21.27 9.50
CA LEU A 465 -6.89 20.60 10.25
C LEU A 465 -7.05 20.79 11.77
N THR A 466 -7.48 21.97 12.21
CA THR A 466 -7.78 22.22 13.63
C THR A 466 -8.90 21.32 14.12
N ARG A 467 -9.97 21.15 13.31
CA ARG A 467 -11.06 20.20 13.61
C ARG A 467 -10.58 18.76 13.67
N ASP A 468 -9.51 18.40 12.97
CA ASP A 468 -8.95 17.03 13.02
C ASP A 468 -8.31 16.68 14.36
N THR A 469 -7.66 17.65 15.01
CA THR A 469 -7.05 17.44 16.33
C THR A 469 -8.08 17.07 17.41
N GLN A 470 -9.36 17.30 17.14
CA GLN A 470 -10.48 16.92 17.98
C GLN A 470 -11.16 15.68 17.38
N SER A 471 -11.27 14.62 18.20
CA SER A 471 -12.15 13.48 17.88
C SER A 471 -13.55 14.02 17.55
N PRO A 472 -14.24 13.51 16.50
CA PRO A 472 -15.58 13.98 16.14
C PRO A 472 -16.54 13.97 17.32
N PHE A 473 -16.33 13.02 18.23
CA PHE A 473 -17.02 12.89 19.51
C PHE A 473 -15.99 12.51 20.61
N PRO A 474 -16.02 13.13 21.80
CA PRO A 474 -15.17 12.73 22.92
C PRO A 474 -15.42 11.26 23.31
N PRO A 475 -14.39 10.39 23.41
CA PRO A 475 -14.58 8.96 23.67
C PRO A 475 -15.35 8.64 24.96
N GLU A 476 -15.21 9.47 25.98
CA GLU A 476 -15.84 9.29 27.30
C GLU A 476 -17.27 9.84 27.38
N GLU A 477 -17.74 10.56 26.36
CA GLU A 477 -19.10 11.12 26.36
C GLU A 477 -20.14 10.01 26.12
N PRO A 478 -21.21 9.91 26.94
CA PRO A 478 -22.30 8.97 26.71
C PRO A 478 -22.98 9.19 25.35
N ILE A 479 -23.27 8.11 24.63
CA ILE A 479 -24.00 8.20 23.37
C ILE A 479 -25.46 8.57 23.62
N PRO A 480 -26.06 9.47 22.82
CA PRO A 480 -27.48 9.79 22.92
C PRO A 480 -28.35 8.53 22.77
N GLY A 481 -29.30 8.35 23.69
CA GLY A 481 -30.24 7.23 23.66
C GLY A 481 -29.79 5.95 24.36
N SER A 482 -28.59 5.90 24.96
CA SER A 482 -28.18 4.81 25.85
C SER A 482 -28.60 5.12 27.30
N PRO A 483 -29.63 4.46 27.86
CA PRO A 483 -30.07 4.77 29.22
C PRO A 483 -29.12 4.16 30.26
N GLU A 484 -28.97 4.84 31.40
CA GLU A 484 -28.23 4.35 32.57
C GLU A 484 -29.19 3.67 33.56
N LEU A 485 -28.81 2.48 34.03
CA LEU A 485 -29.51 1.73 35.06
C LEU A 485 -28.59 1.54 36.27
N LYS A 486 -29.15 1.64 37.48
CA LYS A 486 -28.43 1.44 38.75
C LYS A 486 -28.20 -0.05 39.07
N GLN A 487 -27.57 -0.77 38.16
CA GLN A 487 -27.24 -2.20 38.31
C GLN A 487 -26.00 -2.56 37.47
N PRO A 488 -25.31 -3.68 37.75
CA PRO A 488 -24.14 -4.10 36.97
C PRO A 488 -24.46 -4.23 35.48
N ARG A 489 -23.56 -3.75 34.60
CA ARG A 489 -23.75 -3.69 33.14
C ARG A 489 -24.89 -2.75 32.72
N GLY A 490 -25.30 -1.88 33.64
CA GLY A 490 -26.30 -0.84 33.46
C GLY A 490 -25.71 0.52 33.08
N GLU A 491 -24.39 0.64 32.94
CA GLU A 491 -23.74 1.90 32.57
C GLU A 491 -24.17 2.37 31.16
N ALA A 492 -24.28 3.69 30.97
CA ALA A 492 -24.50 4.25 29.64
C ALA A 492 -23.28 3.97 28.75
N ILE A 493 -23.51 3.62 27.49
CA ILE A 493 -22.45 3.39 26.52
C ILE A 493 -21.86 4.73 26.10
N THR A 494 -20.54 4.81 25.94
CA THR A 494 -19.83 6.01 25.50
C THR A 494 -19.40 5.92 24.03
N TYR A 495 -19.01 7.04 23.43
CA TYR A 495 -18.52 7.09 22.05
C TYR A 495 -17.26 6.27 21.79
N GLN A 496 -16.55 5.81 22.83
CA GLN A 496 -15.43 4.88 22.69
C GLN A 496 -15.82 3.63 21.87
N VAL A 497 -16.99 3.05 22.12
CA VAL A 497 -17.44 1.82 21.45
C VAL A 497 -17.64 2.01 19.95
N PRO A 498 -18.48 2.95 19.45
CA PRO A 498 -18.66 3.13 18.01
C PRO A 498 -17.39 3.60 17.30
N LEU A 499 -16.48 4.31 17.97
CA LEU A 499 -15.18 4.69 17.40
C LEU A 499 -14.27 3.49 17.10
N GLU A 500 -14.47 2.35 17.79
CA GLU A 500 -13.76 1.09 17.54
C GLU A 500 -14.39 0.25 16.41
N PHE A 501 -15.47 0.70 15.76
CA PHE A 501 -16.12 -0.07 14.70
C PHE A 501 -15.33 -0.02 13.39
N ASP A 502 -15.30 -1.15 12.68
CA ASP A 502 -14.54 -1.30 11.42
C ASP A 502 -14.87 -0.23 10.37
N GLU A 503 -16.15 0.14 10.22
CA GLU A 503 -16.58 1.16 9.26
C GLU A 503 -16.14 2.58 9.65
N VAL A 504 -16.13 2.89 10.96
CA VAL A 504 -15.62 4.18 11.47
C VAL A 504 -14.11 4.25 11.28
N TYR A 505 -13.41 3.15 11.58
CA TYR A 505 -11.98 3.02 11.31
C TYR A 505 -11.65 3.26 9.83
N ARG A 506 -12.40 2.63 8.91
CA ARG A 506 -12.23 2.86 7.46
C ARG A 506 -12.45 4.31 7.07
N ALA A 507 -13.54 4.93 7.52
CA ALA A 507 -13.84 6.33 7.22
C ALA A 507 -12.75 7.28 7.75
N ARG A 508 -12.25 7.01 8.97
CA ARG A 508 -11.12 7.74 9.55
C ARG A 508 -9.85 7.58 8.72
N ARG A 509 -9.52 6.37 8.27
CA ARG A 509 -8.34 6.13 7.42
C ARG A 509 -8.39 6.88 6.10
N TYR A 510 -9.55 6.93 5.44
CA TYR A 510 -9.72 7.73 4.23
C TYR A 510 -9.47 9.22 4.51
N TRP A 511 -10.04 9.74 5.59
CA TRP A 511 -9.79 11.12 5.99
C TRP A 511 -8.32 11.38 6.32
N GLU A 512 -7.62 10.48 7.02
CA GLU A 512 -6.18 10.61 7.32
C GLU A 512 -5.35 10.70 6.04
N GLN A 513 -5.65 9.88 5.02
CA GLN A 513 -4.98 9.95 3.71
C GLN A 513 -5.20 11.30 3.01
N THR A 514 -6.45 11.78 2.99
CA THR A 514 -6.80 13.09 2.41
C THR A 514 -6.15 14.25 3.17
N ARG A 515 -6.09 14.15 4.51
CA ARG A 515 -5.42 15.13 5.37
C ARG A 515 -3.93 15.19 5.06
N ASP A 516 -3.27 14.04 4.99
CA ASP A 516 -1.83 13.99 4.74
C ASP A 516 -1.53 14.55 3.33
N LEU A 517 -2.33 14.20 2.31
CA LEU A 517 -2.25 14.80 0.98
C LEU A 517 -2.40 16.33 1.00
N LEU A 518 -3.34 16.88 1.80
CA LEU A 518 -3.50 18.33 1.94
C LEU A 518 -2.32 19.02 2.61
N VAL A 519 -1.71 18.37 3.61
CA VAL A 519 -0.50 18.88 4.27
C VAL A 519 0.66 18.92 3.27
N HIS A 520 0.88 17.85 2.52
CA HIS A 520 1.90 17.81 1.47
C HIS A 520 1.63 18.83 0.37
N LEU A 521 0.37 18.98 -0.04
CA LEU A 521 -0.03 19.98 -1.02
C LEU A 521 0.30 21.40 -0.51
N ARG A 522 -0.12 21.75 0.71
CA ARG A 522 0.18 23.06 1.32
C ARG A 522 1.68 23.33 1.35
N ASP A 523 2.47 22.37 1.84
CA ASP A 523 3.91 22.52 2.01
C ASP A 523 4.62 22.68 0.64
N LEU A 524 4.21 21.92 -0.38
CA LEU A 524 4.72 22.08 -1.75
C LEU A 524 4.32 23.43 -2.36
N LEU A 525 3.07 23.86 -2.18
CA LEU A 525 2.60 25.16 -2.66
C LEU A 525 3.36 26.32 -2.00
N ASP A 526 3.72 26.20 -0.72
CA ASP A 526 4.59 27.18 -0.05
C ASP A 526 6.00 27.19 -0.63
N ALA A 527 6.59 25.99 -0.80
CA ALA A 527 7.93 25.85 -1.36
C ALA A 527 8.02 26.41 -2.79
N LEU A 528 6.93 26.35 -3.57
CA LEU A 528 6.80 26.94 -4.90
C LEU A 528 6.39 28.41 -4.90
N GLY A 529 6.00 28.98 -3.75
CA GLY A 529 5.52 30.36 -3.64
C GLY A 529 4.14 30.60 -4.25
N LEU A 530 3.30 29.57 -4.34
CA LEU A 530 1.91 29.68 -4.81
C LEU A 530 0.97 30.25 -3.75
N VAL A 531 1.26 30.01 -2.47
CA VAL A 531 0.45 30.51 -1.37
C VAL A 531 0.75 31.98 -1.10
N ARG A 532 -0.27 32.84 -1.25
CA ARG A 532 -0.16 34.29 -1.03
C ARG A 532 -0.69 34.66 0.36
N ALA A 533 0.16 34.53 1.38
CA ALA A 533 -0.17 34.94 2.75
C ALA A 533 1.05 35.63 3.43
N PRO A 534 0.81 36.53 4.41
CA PRO A 534 1.89 37.02 5.27
C PRO A 534 2.51 35.87 6.07
N ASP A 535 3.77 36.03 6.48
CA ASP A 535 4.50 35.10 7.35
C ASP A 535 4.73 33.69 6.79
N ARG A 536 4.65 33.51 5.46
CA ARG A 536 4.97 32.23 4.81
C ARG A 536 6.47 32.01 4.67
N PRO A 537 6.92 30.75 4.69
CA PRO A 537 8.29 30.41 4.37
C PRO A 537 8.71 30.94 2.99
N PRO A 538 10.00 31.18 2.75
CA PRO A 538 10.50 31.56 1.45
C PRO A 538 10.20 30.48 0.40
N ALA A 539 9.89 30.90 -0.83
CA ALA A 539 9.65 30.02 -1.98
C ALA A 539 10.96 29.37 -2.47
N VAL A 540 11.45 28.39 -1.71
CA VAL A 540 12.76 27.75 -1.89
C VAL A 540 12.88 26.97 -3.20
N LEU A 541 11.79 26.44 -3.76
CA LEU A 541 11.76 25.75 -5.05
C LEU A 541 11.53 26.69 -6.24
N SER A 542 11.06 27.91 -5.98
CA SER A 542 10.84 28.92 -7.02
C SER A 542 12.13 29.63 -7.39
N LEU A 543 12.56 29.46 -8.64
CA LEU A 543 13.73 30.16 -9.18
C LEU A 543 13.31 31.33 -10.06
N PRO A 544 13.60 32.59 -9.67
CA PRO A 544 13.31 33.75 -10.51
C PRO A 544 14.22 33.77 -11.75
N GLU A 545 13.77 34.44 -12.81
CA GLU A 545 14.54 34.58 -14.05
C GLU A 545 15.78 35.46 -13.87
N SER A 546 15.69 36.47 -13.01
CA SER A 546 16.78 37.37 -12.61
C SER A 546 17.25 37.08 -11.19
N GLY A 547 18.57 37.13 -10.97
CA GLY A 547 19.20 36.88 -9.67
C GLY A 547 19.87 35.51 -9.58
N GLY A 548 21.10 35.48 -9.07
CA GLY A 548 21.78 34.24 -8.72
C GLY A 548 21.26 33.77 -7.37
N ALA A 549 20.64 32.61 -7.32
CA ALA A 549 20.27 31.98 -6.07
C ALA A 549 21.24 30.82 -5.78
N ASP A 550 21.71 30.71 -4.55
CA ASP A 550 22.56 29.60 -4.14
C ASP A 550 21.71 28.33 -3.96
N PRO A 551 21.88 27.28 -4.79
CA PRO A 551 21.11 26.05 -4.67
C PRO A 551 21.38 25.33 -3.33
N ALA A 552 22.57 25.46 -2.75
CA ALA A 552 22.92 24.81 -1.48
C ALA A 552 22.12 25.42 -0.33
N GLU A 553 22.05 26.77 -0.27
CA GLU A 553 21.25 27.49 0.74
C GLU A 553 19.76 27.16 0.61
N ARG A 554 19.25 27.03 -0.63
CA ARG A 554 17.86 26.64 -0.89
C ARG A 554 17.55 25.23 -0.42
N LEU A 555 18.39 24.24 -0.76
CA LEU A 555 18.23 22.87 -0.29
C LEU A 555 18.30 22.77 1.24
N ALA A 556 19.24 23.47 1.87
CA ALA A 556 19.36 23.52 3.32
C ALA A 556 18.12 24.18 3.98
N THR A 557 17.61 25.26 3.38
CA THR A 557 16.39 25.94 3.86
C THR A 557 15.15 25.06 3.66
N LEU A 558 15.06 24.34 2.55
CA LEU A 558 14.00 23.37 2.29
C LEU A 558 13.98 22.27 3.36
N ALA A 559 15.13 21.63 3.62
CA ALA A 559 15.25 20.58 4.63
C ALA A 559 14.92 21.07 6.04
N ARG A 560 15.36 22.29 6.40
CA ARG A 560 15.07 22.90 7.71
C ARG A 560 13.59 23.27 7.88
N THR A 561 12.95 23.75 6.82
CA THR A 561 11.57 24.23 6.86
C THR A 561 10.57 23.07 6.86
N TYR A 562 10.88 21.98 6.16
CA TYR A 562 10.00 20.83 5.98
C TYR A 562 10.66 19.51 6.46
N PRO A 563 10.93 19.35 7.77
CA PRO A 563 11.71 18.22 8.30
C PRO A 563 10.96 16.88 8.35
N ARG A 564 9.63 16.89 8.15
CA ARG A 564 8.78 15.67 8.18
C ARG A 564 8.78 14.91 6.85
N GLN A 565 9.37 15.49 5.82
CA GLN A 565 9.35 14.97 4.45
C GLN A 565 10.46 13.94 4.26
N SER A 566 10.26 13.05 3.29
CA SER A 566 11.29 12.09 2.90
C SER A 566 12.52 12.82 2.35
N ALA A 567 13.68 12.16 2.39
CA ALA A 567 14.93 12.78 1.91
C ALA A 567 14.88 13.18 0.42
N ASP A 568 13.99 12.55 -0.35
CA ASP A 568 13.79 12.77 -1.77
C ASP A 568 12.44 13.43 -2.12
N TYR A 569 11.63 13.77 -1.12
CA TYR A 569 10.34 14.44 -1.25
C TYR A 569 9.35 13.70 -2.18
N ALA A 570 9.32 12.36 -2.14
CA ALA A 570 8.47 11.54 -3.02
C ALA A 570 6.96 11.86 -2.87
N GLU A 571 6.54 12.28 -1.68
CA GLU A 571 5.17 12.75 -1.39
C GLU A 571 4.77 14.05 -2.09
N TRP A 572 5.73 14.78 -2.67
CA TRP A 572 5.49 16.01 -3.43
C TRP A 572 5.45 15.80 -4.94
N GLU A 573 5.55 14.57 -5.41
CA GLU A 573 5.47 14.28 -6.84
C GLU A 573 4.12 14.74 -7.43
N ALA A 574 4.16 15.50 -8.52
CA ALA A 574 3.01 16.21 -9.07
C ALA A 574 1.83 15.29 -9.40
N TRP A 575 2.10 14.05 -9.81
CA TRP A 575 1.07 13.07 -10.14
C TRP A 575 0.23 12.63 -8.94
N ARG A 576 0.71 12.80 -7.71
CA ARG A 576 -0.05 12.50 -6.48
C ARG A 576 -1.21 13.47 -6.24
N PHE A 577 -1.18 14.65 -6.85
CA PHE A 577 -2.23 15.65 -6.72
C PHE A 577 -3.23 15.56 -7.88
N PRO A 578 -4.53 15.81 -7.66
CA PRO A 578 -5.53 15.78 -8.73
C PRO A 578 -5.42 17.00 -9.67
N ASP A 579 -6.05 16.91 -10.84
CA ASP A 579 -6.33 18.11 -11.63
C ASP A 579 -7.43 18.94 -10.95
N PRO A 580 -7.38 20.29 -10.99
CA PRO A 580 -6.50 21.12 -11.82
C PRO A 580 -5.16 21.52 -11.18
N VAL A 581 -4.95 21.23 -9.89
CA VAL A 581 -3.76 21.72 -9.17
C VAL A 581 -2.45 21.12 -9.71
N ARG A 582 -2.50 19.87 -10.18
CA ARG A 582 -1.37 19.20 -10.85
C ARG A 582 -0.78 20.04 -12.00
N GLY A 583 -1.64 20.63 -12.84
CA GLY A 583 -1.21 21.46 -13.97
C GLY A 583 -0.45 22.72 -13.52
N GLU A 584 -0.94 23.41 -12.48
CA GLU A 584 -0.29 24.60 -11.91
C GLU A 584 1.07 24.27 -11.27
N ILE A 585 1.12 23.18 -10.49
CA ILE A 585 2.36 22.67 -9.88
C ILE A 585 3.39 22.34 -10.96
N THR A 586 2.97 21.57 -11.98
CA THR A 586 3.86 21.15 -13.08
C THR A 586 4.39 22.37 -13.85
N GLY A 587 3.52 23.36 -14.14
CA GLY A 587 3.92 24.58 -14.83
C GLY A 587 5.00 25.38 -14.07
N LEU A 588 4.88 25.50 -12.75
CA LEU A 588 5.86 26.20 -11.93
C LEU A 588 7.15 25.43 -11.69
N LEU A 589 7.07 24.10 -11.47
CA LEU A 589 8.24 23.24 -11.41
C LEU A 589 9.03 23.35 -12.71
N GLN A 590 8.36 23.27 -13.86
CA GLN A 590 8.99 23.41 -15.16
C GLN A 590 9.60 24.80 -15.37
N THR A 591 8.89 25.86 -14.98
CA THR A 591 9.42 27.23 -15.07
C THR A 591 10.67 27.42 -14.21
N SER A 592 10.64 26.92 -12.97
CA SER A 592 11.77 26.99 -12.05
C SER A 592 12.95 26.15 -12.55
N PHE A 593 12.68 24.95 -13.08
CA PHE A 593 13.69 24.10 -13.69
C PHE A 593 14.36 24.78 -14.88
N VAL A 594 13.59 25.36 -15.81
CA VAL A 594 14.13 26.11 -16.96
C VAL A 594 14.96 27.31 -16.52
N ASN A 595 14.52 28.05 -15.50
CA ASN A 595 15.30 29.17 -14.96
C ASN A 595 16.61 28.69 -14.31
N GLY A 596 16.58 27.59 -13.55
CA GLY A 596 17.77 26.98 -12.97
C GLY A 596 18.75 26.46 -14.03
N VAL A 597 18.25 25.87 -15.11
CA VAL A 597 19.06 25.49 -16.27
C VAL A 597 19.77 26.72 -16.86
N ARG A 598 19.05 27.83 -17.08
CA ARG A 598 19.65 29.08 -17.59
C ARG A 598 20.70 29.65 -16.64
N HIS A 599 20.45 29.65 -15.33
CA HIS A 599 21.42 30.10 -14.33
C HIS A 599 22.68 29.25 -14.34
N THR A 600 22.51 27.93 -14.36
CA THR A 600 23.64 26.98 -14.42
C THR A 600 24.42 27.16 -15.71
N GLN A 601 23.76 27.29 -16.86
CA GLN A 601 24.40 27.56 -18.15
C GLN A 601 25.21 28.88 -18.16
N LYS A 602 24.72 29.94 -17.50
CA LYS A 602 25.47 31.21 -17.36
C LYS A 602 26.75 31.05 -16.53
N LEU A 603 26.77 30.11 -15.58
CA LEU A 603 27.95 29.77 -14.78
C LEU A 603 28.94 28.92 -15.57
N MET A 604 28.47 28.16 -16.56
CA MET A 604 29.30 27.38 -17.47
C MET A 604 29.92 28.30 -18.53
N ARG A 605 31.22 28.57 -18.42
CA ARG A 605 32.00 29.20 -19.49
C ARG A 605 32.77 28.12 -20.23
N VAL A 606 32.42 27.90 -21.49
CA VAL A 606 33.07 26.89 -22.32
C VAL A 606 33.41 27.49 -23.68
N GLU A 607 34.68 27.33 -24.07
CA GLU A 607 35.08 27.53 -25.45
C GLU A 607 34.64 26.32 -26.25
N ASP A 608 34.01 26.53 -27.40
CA ASP A 608 33.51 25.45 -28.25
C ASP A 608 34.63 24.73 -29.01
N THR A 609 35.52 24.11 -28.25
CA THR A 609 36.66 23.31 -28.67
C THR A 609 36.68 22.03 -27.85
N LEU A 610 37.27 20.95 -28.37
CA LEU A 610 37.35 19.67 -27.65
C LEU A 610 38.02 19.83 -26.27
N ALA A 611 39.07 20.66 -26.19
CA ALA A 611 39.76 20.98 -24.94
C ALA A 611 38.86 21.75 -23.96
N GLY A 612 38.10 22.73 -24.45
CA GLY A 612 37.15 23.50 -23.64
C GLY A 612 36.05 22.62 -23.02
N TRP A 613 35.48 21.71 -23.81
CA TRP A 613 34.46 20.77 -23.32
C TRP A 613 35.01 19.77 -22.29
N ASN A 614 36.23 19.26 -22.47
CA ASN A 614 36.88 18.42 -21.47
C ASN A 614 37.14 19.18 -20.16
N ALA A 615 37.59 20.44 -20.25
CA ALA A 615 37.78 21.29 -19.08
C ALA A 615 36.45 21.57 -18.34
N LEU A 616 35.35 21.76 -19.08
CA LEU A 616 34.02 21.87 -18.48
C LEU A 616 33.64 20.58 -17.75
N GLY A 617 33.88 19.41 -18.34
CA GLY A 617 33.62 18.12 -17.70
C GLY A 617 34.30 17.96 -16.34
N ALA A 618 35.56 18.41 -16.21
CA ALA A 618 36.27 18.42 -14.93
C ALA A 618 35.68 19.44 -13.94
N THR A 619 35.24 20.61 -14.44
CA THR A 619 34.63 21.69 -13.65
C THR A 619 33.28 21.28 -13.06
N LEU A 620 32.51 20.42 -13.73
CA LEU A 620 31.21 19.92 -13.22
C LEU A 620 31.34 19.08 -11.93
N ALA A 621 32.54 18.62 -11.57
CA ALA A 621 32.78 17.91 -10.32
C ALA A 621 32.85 18.85 -9.08
N GLU A 622 32.97 20.17 -9.29
CA GLU A 622 33.02 21.16 -8.21
C GLU A 622 31.72 21.16 -7.39
N PRO A 623 31.79 21.44 -6.06
CA PRO A 623 30.62 21.40 -5.16
C PRO A 623 29.43 22.22 -5.66
N ARG A 624 29.68 23.43 -6.18
CA ARG A 624 28.61 24.31 -6.69
C ARG A 624 27.75 23.66 -7.78
N PHE A 625 28.34 22.88 -8.70
CA PHE A 625 27.60 22.22 -9.75
C PHE A 625 26.90 20.97 -9.23
N ARG A 626 27.47 20.28 -8.24
CA ARG A 626 26.78 19.20 -7.54
C ARG A 626 25.51 19.68 -6.83
N ASP A 627 25.56 20.84 -6.18
CA ASP A 627 24.40 21.41 -5.51
C ASP A 627 23.32 21.86 -6.53
N TRP A 628 23.73 22.45 -7.66
CA TRP A 628 22.83 22.69 -8.79
C TRP A 628 22.23 21.40 -9.36
N GLY A 629 23.03 20.35 -9.52
CA GLY A 629 22.59 19.03 -9.99
C GLY A 629 21.50 18.45 -9.10
N ARG A 630 21.75 18.43 -7.78
CA ARG A 630 20.77 17.99 -6.77
C ARG A 630 19.48 18.80 -6.81
N PHE A 631 19.58 20.13 -6.87
CA PHE A 631 18.41 21.01 -6.88
C PHE A 631 17.58 20.84 -8.17
N LEU A 632 18.22 20.81 -9.33
CA LEU A 632 17.54 20.60 -10.61
C LEU A 632 16.97 19.19 -10.73
N HIS A 633 17.69 18.18 -10.22
CA HIS A 633 17.21 16.81 -10.18
C HIS A 633 15.96 16.70 -9.31
N LEU A 634 15.92 17.34 -8.14
CA LEU A 634 14.71 17.41 -7.32
C LEU A 634 13.54 18.01 -8.10
N LEU A 635 13.72 19.18 -8.73
CA LEU A 635 12.66 19.83 -9.52
C LEU A 635 12.16 18.98 -10.68
N ALA A 636 13.05 18.21 -11.33
CA ALA A 636 12.69 17.31 -12.41
C ALA A 636 12.00 16.04 -11.88
N LYS A 637 12.49 15.47 -10.78
CA LYS A 637 11.96 14.27 -10.13
C LYS A 637 10.52 14.47 -9.67
N LEU A 638 10.23 15.64 -9.09
CA LEU A 638 8.86 16.02 -8.70
C LEU A 638 7.88 16.06 -9.88
N GLN A 639 8.37 16.18 -11.13
CA GLN A 639 7.53 16.07 -12.33
C GLN A 639 7.54 14.66 -12.93
N ASN A 640 8.70 14.00 -12.93
CA ASN A 640 8.89 12.65 -13.45
C ASN A 640 9.98 11.93 -12.61
N PRO A 641 9.61 10.88 -11.85
CA PRO A 641 10.51 10.24 -10.89
C PRO A 641 11.75 9.58 -11.51
N ASN A 642 11.71 9.29 -12.82
CA ASN A 642 12.75 8.56 -13.54
C ASN A 642 13.77 9.47 -14.25
N VAL A 643 13.73 10.79 -14.02
CA VAL A 643 14.66 11.72 -14.68
C VAL A 643 16.05 11.65 -14.02
N PRO A 644 17.14 11.49 -14.79
CA PRO A 644 18.49 11.51 -14.22
C PRO A 644 18.89 12.90 -13.71
N ASP A 645 19.88 12.96 -12.83
CA ASP A 645 20.51 14.23 -12.43
C ASP A 645 21.15 14.91 -13.66
N PRO A 646 20.72 16.12 -14.03
CA PRO A 646 21.14 16.76 -15.28
C PRO A 646 22.62 17.16 -15.31
N VAL A 647 23.24 17.42 -14.15
CA VAL A 647 24.69 17.69 -14.06
C VAL A 647 25.46 16.40 -14.21
N THR A 648 24.99 15.32 -13.58
CA THR A 648 25.59 13.99 -13.74
C THR A 648 25.48 13.51 -15.18
N GLU A 649 24.32 13.69 -15.83
CA GLU A 649 24.09 13.37 -17.24
C GLU A 649 25.08 14.13 -18.16
N LEU A 650 25.24 15.44 -17.95
CA LEU A 650 26.21 16.25 -18.71
C LEU A 650 27.65 15.81 -18.44
N ALA A 651 28.02 15.54 -17.19
CA ALA A 651 29.36 15.06 -16.84
C ALA A 651 29.65 13.68 -17.47
N VAL A 652 28.66 12.79 -17.53
CA VAL A 652 28.77 11.49 -18.22
C VAL A 652 28.90 11.69 -19.73
N LEU A 653 28.19 12.64 -20.34
CA LEU A 653 28.36 12.98 -21.75
C LEU A 653 29.81 13.38 -22.04
N LEU A 654 30.37 14.27 -21.22
CA LEU A 654 31.70 14.89 -21.41
C LEU A 654 32.88 14.02 -20.94
N ARG A 655 32.63 12.92 -20.21
CA ARG A 655 33.68 12.02 -19.76
C ARG A 655 34.37 11.34 -20.94
N ASP A 656 35.71 11.38 -20.94
CA ASP A 656 36.58 10.76 -21.96
C ASP A 656 36.20 11.15 -23.40
N LEU A 657 35.83 12.42 -23.61
CA LEU A 657 35.24 12.90 -24.87
C LEU A 657 36.15 12.71 -26.10
N ASP A 658 37.46 12.70 -25.91
CA ASP A 658 38.47 12.45 -26.95
C ASP A 658 38.47 11.00 -27.46
N LYS A 659 38.01 10.06 -26.63
CA LYS A 659 37.92 8.62 -26.94
C LYS A 659 36.50 8.19 -27.24
N LYS A 660 35.52 8.95 -26.76
CA LYS A 660 34.10 8.63 -26.86
C LYS A 660 33.66 8.65 -28.31
N THR A 661 32.95 7.59 -28.68
CA THR A 661 32.34 7.44 -30.00
C THR A 661 30.85 7.35 -29.80
N PHE A 662 30.12 8.19 -30.51
CA PHE A 662 28.66 8.26 -30.51
C PHE A 662 28.14 7.49 -31.72
N GLU A 663 27.22 6.58 -31.48
CA GLU A 663 26.52 5.88 -32.55
C GLU A 663 25.33 6.74 -33.01
N LEU A 664 25.33 7.10 -34.29
CA LEU A 664 24.20 7.77 -34.93
C LEU A 664 23.44 6.71 -35.73
N ASP A 665 22.19 6.47 -35.36
CA ASP A 665 21.32 5.56 -36.07
C ASP A 665 19.99 6.23 -36.42
N PRO A 666 19.91 6.89 -37.60
CA PRO A 666 18.72 7.61 -38.04
C PRO A 666 17.59 6.68 -38.52
N ARG A 667 17.66 5.37 -38.27
CA ARG A 667 16.62 4.42 -38.69
C ARG A 667 15.29 4.80 -38.07
N GLY A 668 14.23 4.88 -38.89
CA GLY A 668 12.93 5.31 -38.37
C GLY A 668 12.97 6.76 -37.91
N PHE A 669 13.46 7.66 -38.76
CA PHE A 669 13.20 9.08 -38.65
C PHE A 669 12.11 9.45 -39.65
N GLU A 670 11.25 10.39 -39.27
CA GLU A 670 10.27 11.04 -40.15
C GLU A 670 10.73 12.47 -40.43
N LEU A 671 10.70 12.89 -41.70
CA LEU A 671 10.90 14.28 -42.08
C LEU A 671 9.55 14.99 -42.11
N ALA A 672 9.37 16.00 -41.27
CA ALA A 672 8.20 16.87 -41.30
C ALA A 672 8.54 18.17 -42.04
N VAL A 673 7.78 18.47 -43.11
CA VAL A 673 7.92 19.68 -43.93
C VAL A 673 6.62 20.48 -43.86
N PRO A 674 6.63 21.74 -43.39
CA PRO A 674 5.44 22.59 -43.41
C PRO A 674 4.91 22.82 -44.83
N LEU A 675 3.59 22.87 -44.98
CA LEU A 675 2.94 23.12 -46.28
C LEU A 675 3.20 24.53 -46.81
N ASP A 676 3.49 25.47 -45.91
CA ASP A 676 3.74 26.89 -46.15
C ASP A 676 5.24 27.25 -46.18
N LEU A 677 6.14 26.26 -46.23
CA LEU A 677 7.58 26.50 -46.28
C LEU A 677 7.99 27.43 -47.43
N THR A 678 7.35 27.31 -48.59
CA THR A 678 7.45 28.26 -49.70
C THR A 678 6.08 28.49 -50.34
N PHE A 679 5.98 29.42 -51.30
CA PHE A 679 4.74 29.64 -52.07
C PHE A 679 4.28 28.38 -52.84
N GLU A 680 5.21 27.47 -53.14
CA GLU A 680 4.94 26.20 -53.79
C GLU A 680 5.20 25.05 -52.82
N ARG A 681 4.52 23.92 -53.03
CA ARG A 681 4.72 22.72 -52.21
C ARG A 681 6.14 22.19 -52.41
N VAL A 682 6.87 21.99 -51.32
CA VAL A 682 8.21 21.41 -51.33
C VAL A 682 8.11 19.88 -51.24
N GLU A 683 8.64 19.20 -52.26
CA GLU A 683 8.65 17.74 -52.37
C GLU A 683 10.09 17.20 -52.44
N PRO A 684 10.46 16.18 -51.63
CA PRO A 684 11.73 15.48 -51.74
C PRO A 684 11.90 14.82 -53.12
N VAL A 685 13.03 15.02 -53.79
CA VAL A 685 13.30 14.46 -55.14
C VAL A 685 14.49 13.51 -55.20
N GLY A 686 15.15 13.25 -54.08
CA GLY A 686 16.26 12.31 -53.98
C GLY A 686 16.47 11.79 -52.56
N PRO A 687 17.57 11.03 -52.33
CA PRO A 687 17.83 10.44 -51.04
C PRO A 687 18.25 11.51 -50.01
N PHE A 688 17.78 11.36 -48.78
CA PHE A 688 18.34 12.07 -47.64
C PHE A 688 19.69 11.45 -47.29
N THR A 689 20.73 12.26 -47.23
CA THR A 689 22.10 11.79 -47.08
C THR A 689 22.73 12.43 -45.84
N ILE A 690 23.29 11.62 -44.94
CA ILE A 690 24.07 12.08 -43.78
C ILE A 690 25.53 11.67 -43.99
N THR A 691 26.44 12.63 -43.93
CA THR A 691 27.88 12.39 -44.06
C THR A 691 28.61 12.85 -42.80
N VAL A 692 29.40 11.95 -42.22
CA VAL A 692 30.32 12.21 -41.10
C VAL A 692 31.74 12.13 -41.61
N THR A 693 32.55 13.17 -41.41
CA THR A 693 33.97 13.17 -41.83
C THR A 693 34.89 13.22 -40.61
N HIS A 694 35.64 12.14 -40.39
CA HIS A 694 36.68 12.06 -39.35
C HIS A 694 38.06 12.14 -40.01
N ARG A 695 38.84 13.18 -39.72
CA ARG A 695 40.23 13.34 -40.21
C ARG A 695 40.38 13.12 -41.74
N GLY A 696 39.40 13.60 -42.51
CA GLY A 696 39.37 13.49 -43.98
C GLY A 696 38.75 12.18 -44.52
N GLN A 697 38.41 11.22 -43.66
CA GLN A 697 37.68 10.01 -44.05
C GLN A 697 36.18 10.22 -43.82
N GLY A 698 35.39 10.13 -44.89
CA GLY A 698 33.94 10.30 -44.86
C GLY A 698 33.20 8.96 -44.77
N ALA A 699 32.23 8.85 -43.87
CA ALA A 699 31.22 7.80 -43.85
C ALA A 699 29.86 8.42 -44.18
N THR A 700 29.09 7.76 -45.06
CA THR A 700 27.80 8.28 -45.55
C THR A 700 26.69 7.26 -45.36
N ALA A 701 25.59 7.69 -44.75
CA ALA A 701 24.33 6.94 -44.68
C ALA A 701 23.30 7.60 -45.62
N LYS A 702 22.59 6.78 -46.40
CA LYS A 702 21.57 7.24 -47.35
C LYS A 702 20.21 6.67 -46.97
N PHE A 703 19.18 7.49 -47.16
CA PHE A 703 17.80 7.15 -46.87
C PHE A 703 16.93 7.53 -48.06
N THR A 704 16.19 6.56 -48.59
CA THR A 704 15.12 6.83 -49.56
C THR A 704 13.97 7.50 -48.83
N VAL A 705 13.51 8.63 -49.34
CA VAL A 705 12.37 9.36 -48.78
C VAL A 705 11.09 8.75 -49.33
N GLY A 706 10.28 8.15 -48.45
CA GLY A 706 9.02 7.54 -48.82
C GLY A 706 7.94 8.54 -49.18
N LYS A 707 6.76 8.04 -49.58
CA LYS A 707 5.63 8.89 -49.96
C LYS A 707 5.15 9.74 -48.77
N GLY A 708 5.06 11.05 -48.96
CA GLY A 708 4.60 11.99 -47.94
C GLY A 708 3.13 11.81 -47.59
N THR A 709 2.81 11.89 -46.30
CA THR A 709 1.44 11.93 -45.76
C THR A 709 1.17 13.28 -45.14
N VAL A 710 0.06 13.92 -45.51
CA VAL A 710 -0.30 15.22 -44.92
C VAL A 710 -0.88 14.99 -43.52
N ARG A 711 -0.29 15.61 -42.51
CA ARG A 711 -0.74 15.63 -41.11
C ARG A 711 -0.89 17.08 -40.66
N GLY A 712 -2.12 17.60 -40.72
CA GLY A 712 -2.41 19.00 -40.41
C GLY A 712 -1.73 19.96 -41.38
N THR A 713 -0.93 20.89 -40.87
CA THR A 713 -0.17 21.88 -41.66
C THR A 713 1.19 21.38 -42.14
N THR A 714 1.50 20.09 -41.96
CA THR A 714 2.79 19.50 -42.32
C THR A 714 2.62 18.28 -43.22
N THR A 715 3.55 18.05 -44.15
CA THR A 715 3.70 16.76 -44.85
C THR A 715 4.82 15.98 -44.18
N VAL A 716 4.53 14.75 -43.77
CA VAL A 716 5.45 13.85 -43.08
C VAL A 716 5.91 12.76 -44.04
N TYR A 717 7.22 12.64 -44.22
CA TYR A 717 7.85 11.67 -45.12
C TYR A 717 8.66 10.66 -44.30
N PRO A 718 8.35 9.35 -44.40
CA PRO A 718 9.15 8.33 -43.73
C PRO A 718 10.52 8.17 -44.41
N LEU A 719 11.59 8.03 -43.63
CA LEU A 719 12.93 7.77 -44.16
C LEU A 719 13.24 6.27 -44.10
N VAL A 720 13.43 5.67 -45.27
CA VAL A 720 13.74 4.24 -45.43
C VAL A 720 15.23 4.09 -45.71
N PRO A 721 15.99 3.32 -44.91
CA PRO A 721 17.42 3.22 -45.09
C PRO A 721 17.83 2.49 -46.38
N ASP A 722 18.81 3.05 -47.09
CA ASP A 722 19.41 2.49 -48.31
C ASP A 722 20.82 1.96 -47.98
N GLY A 723 20.87 0.88 -47.20
CA GLY A 723 22.11 0.22 -46.75
C GLY A 723 22.44 0.42 -45.26
N PRO A 724 23.73 0.31 -44.87
CA PRO A 724 24.15 0.47 -43.47
C PRO A 724 23.90 1.90 -42.97
N THR A 725 23.20 2.01 -41.84
CA THR A 725 22.72 3.30 -41.30
C THR A 725 23.53 3.83 -40.13
N LYS A 726 24.24 2.93 -39.45
CA LYS A 726 25.02 3.25 -38.26
C LYS A 726 26.24 4.05 -38.66
N LEU A 727 26.28 5.31 -38.25
CA LEU A 727 27.44 6.17 -38.41
C LEU A 727 28.14 6.31 -37.06
N SER A 728 29.46 6.14 -37.07
CA SER A 728 30.31 6.38 -35.91
C SER A 728 30.74 7.84 -35.94
N TYR A 729 30.39 8.59 -34.89
CA TYR A 729 30.70 10.01 -34.74
C TYR A 729 31.61 10.23 -33.54
N ARG A 730 32.67 11.02 -33.69
CA ARG A 730 33.51 11.50 -32.58
C ARG A 730 33.35 13.00 -32.40
N ALA A 731 33.51 13.46 -31.16
CA ALA A 731 33.48 14.89 -30.87
C ALA A 731 34.55 15.64 -31.69
N GLY A 732 34.12 16.68 -32.42
CA GLY A 732 34.95 17.43 -33.38
C GLY A 732 34.86 16.96 -34.83
N ASP A 733 34.19 15.84 -35.12
CA ASP A 733 33.95 15.40 -36.50
C ASP A 733 33.02 16.38 -37.23
N SER A 734 33.19 16.48 -38.56
CA SER A 734 32.24 17.25 -39.35
C SER A 734 31.02 16.40 -39.68
N LEU A 735 29.83 16.93 -39.44
CA LEU A 735 28.56 16.30 -39.81
C LEU A 735 27.77 17.22 -40.73
N ARG A 736 27.36 16.69 -41.88
CA ARG A 736 26.52 17.37 -42.85
C ARG A 736 25.39 16.43 -43.26
N ALA A 737 24.15 16.92 -43.22
CA ALA A 737 23.04 16.20 -43.84
C ALA A 737 22.39 17.05 -44.92
N GLU A 738 21.97 16.42 -46.02
CA GLU A 738 21.35 17.11 -47.15
C GLU A 738 20.21 16.31 -47.75
N LEU A 739 19.19 17.02 -48.21
CA LEU A 739 18.07 16.47 -48.94
C LEU A 739 17.75 17.35 -50.16
N PRO A 740 17.92 16.82 -51.39
CA PRO A 740 17.39 17.49 -52.57
C PRO A 740 15.87 17.51 -52.55
N VAL A 741 15.31 18.70 -52.72
CA VAL A 741 13.88 18.96 -52.78
C VAL A 741 13.53 19.79 -54.01
N ARG A 742 12.27 19.77 -54.41
CA ARG A 742 11.73 20.57 -55.52
C ARG A 742 10.54 21.38 -55.04
N ALA A 743 10.53 22.67 -55.39
CA ALA A 743 9.39 23.56 -55.23
C ALA A 743 9.00 24.03 -56.64
N GLY A 744 7.89 23.49 -57.15
CA GLY A 744 7.45 23.67 -58.55
C GLY A 744 8.54 23.29 -59.55
N ALA A 745 9.08 24.27 -60.29
CA ALA A 745 10.14 24.06 -61.28
C ALA A 745 11.56 24.26 -60.72
N ARG A 746 11.70 24.67 -59.46
CA ARG A 746 12.99 24.99 -58.84
C ARG A 746 13.51 23.79 -58.04
N GLU A 747 14.72 23.37 -58.36
CA GLU A 747 15.46 22.43 -57.52
C GLU A 747 16.12 23.18 -56.38
N LEU A 748 16.04 22.67 -55.15
CA LEU A 748 16.55 23.28 -53.93
C LEU A 748 17.20 22.17 -53.10
N ASN A 749 18.02 22.51 -52.10
CA ASN A 749 18.46 21.53 -51.10
C ASN A 749 18.16 22.02 -49.69
N LEU A 750 17.60 21.14 -48.86
CA LEU A 750 17.62 21.29 -47.42
C LEU A 750 18.97 20.83 -46.90
N LEU A 751 19.66 21.68 -46.14
CA LEU A 751 21.02 21.47 -45.69
C LEU A 751 21.13 21.67 -44.16
N TRP A 752 21.47 20.61 -43.44
CA TRP A 752 21.79 20.63 -42.01
C TRP A 752 23.30 20.73 -41.83
N ASP A 753 23.83 21.95 -41.92
CA ASP A 753 25.26 22.25 -41.77
C ASP A 753 25.55 23.36 -40.74
N THR A 754 24.51 23.90 -40.11
CA THR A 754 24.59 24.91 -39.05
C THR A 754 24.06 24.33 -37.74
N GLY A 755 24.77 24.57 -36.64
CA GLY A 755 24.37 24.17 -35.30
C GLY A 755 25.06 25.02 -34.23
N PRO A 756 24.62 24.92 -32.97
CA PRO A 756 25.14 25.76 -31.89
C PRO A 756 26.59 25.45 -31.52
N THR A 757 27.06 24.23 -31.83
CA THR A 757 28.40 23.74 -31.52
C THR A 757 29.08 23.13 -32.75
N SER A 758 30.38 23.36 -32.85
CA SER A 758 31.32 22.78 -33.81
C SER A 758 31.86 21.43 -33.33
N VAL A 759 31.74 21.11 -32.04
CA VAL A 759 32.23 19.87 -31.44
C VAL A 759 31.18 18.76 -31.43
N PHE A 760 29.89 19.08 -31.22
CA PHE A 760 28.78 18.12 -31.26
C PHE A 760 27.84 18.38 -32.45
N GLN A 761 28.37 18.25 -33.66
CA GLN A 761 27.65 18.57 -34.90
C GLN A 761 26.48 17.62 -35.19
N PHE A 762 26.34 16.48 -34.51
CA PHE A 762 25.12 15.66 -34.62
C PHE A 762 23.87 16.38 -34.15
N ASP A 763 23.99 17.38 -33.26
CA ASP A 763 22.86 18.19 -32.83
C ASP A 763 22.24 18.98 -33.99
N ARG A 764 22.98 19.21 -35.09
CA ARG A 764 22.43 19.83 -36.31
C ARG A 764 21.17 19.14 -36.80
N LEU A 765 21.07 17.82 -36.63
CA LEU A 765 19.91 17.04 -37.05
C LEU A 765 18.64 17.35 -36.24
N THR A 766 18.76 17.98 -35.07
CA THR A 766 17.62 18.40 -34.24
C THR A 766 17.13 19.82 -34.58
N HIS A 767 17.92 20.59 -35.35
CA HIS A 767 17.61 21.96 -35.75
C HIS A 767 17.01 22.05 -37.16
N GLU A 768 16.47 23.22 -37.46
CA GLU A 768 15.94 23.54 -38.79
C GLU A 768 17.10 23.60 -39.82
N PRO A 769 16.96 22.93 -40.98
CA PRO A 769 17.93 23.06 -42.05
C PRO A 769 17.88 24.44 -42.71
N ARG A 770 18.88 24.72 -43.55
CA ARG A 770 18.85 25.83 -44.49
C ARG A 770 18.37 25.36 -45.84
N LEU A 771 17.49 26.13 -46.47
CA LEU A 771 17.08 25.95 -47.85
C LEU A 771 18.06 26.68 -48.77
N THR A 772 18.69 25.94 -49.68
CA THR A 772 19.74 26.46 -50.58
C THR A 772 19.27 26.45 -52.03
N LYS A 773 19.56 27.54 -52.77
CA LYS A 773 19.12 27.75 -54.16
C LYS A 773 20.23 27.45 -55.18
N PRO A 774 19.92 26.95 -56.39
CA PRO A 774 20.89 26.76 -57.47
C PRO A 774 21.30 28.16 -57.97
N GLY A 775 22.52 28.58 -57.65
CA GLY A 775 23.00 29.95 -57.90
C GLY A 775 23.48 30.69 -56.66
N GLY A 776 23.34 30.08 -55.47
CA GLY A 776 23.76 30.68 -54.21
C GLY A 776 22.61 31.40 -53.50
N GLY A 777 22.78 31.58 -52.20
CA GLY A 777 21.72 32.06 -51.30
C GLY A 777 21.16 30.93 -50.45
N THR A 778 21.07 31.20 -49.15
CA THR A 778 20.55 30.28 -48.14
C THR A 778 19.54 31.01 -47.27
N GLU A 779 18.39 30.41 -47.01
CA GLU A 779 17.38 30.91 -46.07
C GLU A 779 17.03 29.81 -45.05
N PRO A 780 16.65 30.14 -43.81
CA PRO A 780 16.22 29.13 -42.84
C PRO A 780 14.95 28.45 -43.33
N ALA A 781 14.92 27.11 -43.27
CA ALA A 781 13.75 26.32 -43.65
C ALA A 781 12.83 26.12 -42.43
N SER A 782 12.20 27.21 -41.98
CA SER A 782 11.46 27.21 -40.72
C SER A 782 10.34 26.18 -40.65
N GLY A 783 10.27 25.48 -39.52
CA GLY A 783 9.35 24.38 -39.26
C GLY A 783 9.74 23.03 -39.86
N VAL A 784 10.77 22.94 -40.71
CA VAL A 784 11.29 21.66 -41.19
C VAL A 784 12.07 20.97 -40.06
N LYS A 785 11.66 19.74 -39.71
CA LYS A 785 12.28 18.99 -38.62
C LYS A 785 12.38 17.50 -38.92
N LEU A 786 13.38 16.88 -38.32
CA LEU A 786 13.55 15.43 -38.27
C LEU A 786 13.00 14.92 -36.94
N VAL A 787 12.07 13.97 -36.99
CA VAL A 787 11.39 13.41 -35.81
C VAL A 787 11.75 11.93 -35.66
N PRO A 788 12.40 11.51 -34.56
CA PRO A 788 12.70 10.09 -34.34
C PRO A 788 11.41 9.30 -34.04
N THR A 789 11.23 8.15 -34.71
CA THR A 789 10.17 7.16 -34.43
C THR A 789 10.72 5.83 -33.91
N ALA A 790 11.91 5.41 -34.35
CA ALA A 790 12.59 4.20 -33.85
C ALA A 790 14.12 4.32 -33.73
N GLY A 791 14.69 5.44 -34.16
CA GLY A 791 16.13 5.64 -34.24
C GLY A 791 16.70 6.35 -33.03
N THR A 792 18.03 6.28 -32.90
CA THR A 792 18.76 6.93 -31.82
C THR A 792 19.75 7.92 -32.40
N VAL A 793 19.48 9.21 -32.20
CA VAL A 793 20.49 10.25 -32.27
C VAL A 793 20.80 10.65 -30.82
N PRO A 794 22.08 10.72 -30.42
CA PRO A 794 22.43 11.17 -29.08
C PRO A 794 21.76 12.52 -28.79
N THR A 795 21.04 12.59 -27.70
CA THR A 795 20.42 13.84 -27.23
C THR A 795 21.42 14.60 -26.38
N LEU A 796 21.54 15.90 -26.62
CA LEU A 796 22.30 16.75 -25.73
C LEU A 796 21.54 16.90 -24.40
N PRO A 797 22.20 16.71 -23.24
CA PRO A 797 21.60 16.92 -21.93
C PRO A 797 21.02 18.32 -21.80
N VAL A 798 19.99 18.48 -20.97
CA VAL A 798 19.28 19.76 -20.83
C VAL A 798 20.17 20.94 -20.40
N LEU A 799 21.24 20.65 -19.65
CA LEU A 799 22.21 21.63 -19.19
C LEU A 799 23.25 22.03 -20.25
N PHE A 800 23.23 21.43 -21.44
CA PHE A 800 24.19 21.74 -22.49
C PHE A 800 24.17 23.24 -22.83
N PRO A 801 25.29 23.98 -22.68
CA PRO A 801 25.35 25.42 -22.93
C PRO A 801 24.91 25.78 -24.34
N LYS A 802 23.88 26.62 -24.44
CA LYS A 802 23.46 27.20 -25.72
C LYS A 802 24.35 28.39 -26.02
N ARG A 803 24.89 28.47 -27.25
CA ARG A 803 25.61 29.66 -27.71
C ARG A 803 24.65 30.84 -27.64
N ALA A 804 25.05 31.91 -26.94
CA ALA A 804 24.31 33.15 -26.98
C ALA A 804 24.21 33.59 -28.45
N PRO A 805 23.00 33.89 -28.96
CA PRO A 805 22.80 34.28 -30.35
C PRO A 805 23.60 35.51 -30.75
#